data_AF-A0AAE1E9X4-F1
#
_entry.id   AF-A0AAE1E9X4-F1
#
_cell.length_a   1.000
_cell.length_b   1.000
_cell.length_c   1.000
_cell.angle_alpha   90.00
_cell.angle_beta   90.00
_cell.angle_gamma   90.00
#
_symmetry.space_group_name_H-M   'P 1'
#
loop_
_entity.id
_entity.type
_entity.pdbx_description
1 polymer ?
#
loop_
_entity_poly.entity_id
_entity_poly.type
_entity_poly.pdbx_seq_one_letter_code
_entity_poly.pdbx_strand_id
1 'polypeptide(L)'
;MRKKQNFSNYRTFEETSERGFKTDPIVPDGSVCIEKEDFDLSPPHKQPQGSLFLLCAGKALSVRHVLQVKPSFIMMARVLEANNLTSLFDAQNVTVFLPTSEGFFQFDRAYYGIGERDAEKWRELFAYGSLNQPVRVGELPESGRMISRLNSALRLYVNTFHTRAGKVITINGATILEPDIRTDNGILHIVDRVIAPVGSSLTIAKYIEYPELPNLEFSSILLAAVVVPSLSKQTDNSSSMHTSFSPNDSYLFPMPNHGKDPLFNNNTLLIETYRAHIIENEALFLPASVDYLPPKKALFGNLKFYYRDDGKLYVMNGGIHARVIRPNIPTVNGVIHVIDNLLRYVYQNALESIGVMRDTRLFSQLLTSLPESRQFVVRNLTVTVFVPTDWAFSKVPLYWQQRLTEGHGTDQTVFSHVIAGSVVDSSLWKDGQTLTMMNNKTVTIREMAGEFYLETSDQRVRSRVEVMDIGVINGAVHLIKNMLYSDQFTVWDAVSDMPQLRSIHDFLNSHFQEMRAMLNMSTNPENTVFLPSNEVMARALDYLNILVAVDSGMLLKALQGHVISGRHSSSSFVGETTYITLAQNGKNITIRKAESSSEITITGGHVTSKVLVKDIYCSNGVLHILDDLLHIPTRTVGHEIRLRPELRYMQVLLQTLADPQYDLDDRRHNYTVFVANNDAFSALPWNTVSSLMVNTNWTTEVLRAHVVPGEMRQLEEIPAKVALTAKFNVVYLVKRKNKVYVINNNMAAEVLTRDIPAINGWVHVIDRILTVPYRRLADVLASGQDDVSLFHQILTAVPEYVKTVMKPTRNVTLFIPSTRYIMSLEAQQLEWIKNHPEILRRLMYGHVLPNVRLDDVFLREFPDQDYRSRSAYNISFTITRDNGETFLDAGFDLQPLDVVSRAIGCMDGIIYVIDGFLNYSPFSLLERLKREPELSSSVRQMTRLVTPSELHLLDNQDLSFTFFMPGDYALDYITSSNLKEMHSLPALQKQKIFWRHAVNGTILYYEDLQNVDTVKDLLPQGVTLDHYNDNVYVRYKTISSMVKQYNLIASNGVIHVLTKFLYDFRSVKDPSDPTAAPPITSSTNVPGTPSTIDRNLSHSINLIEPHSANLIEPHTTNLIESHSANLIEPHSTNLIESHSANLIEPHTTNLIESHSANLIEPHSTNLIESQSTKLIELHSANFIESQSTNLIESHYTNLIESHSANLIEIRVTFKLELKL
;
A
#
# COMPACT_ATOMS: atom_id res chain seq x y z
N MET A 1 -19.29 42.06 39.81
CA MET A 1 -18.34 42.36 40.91
C MET A 1 -16.93 42.16 40.36
N ARG A 2 -16.13 43.25 40.18
CA ARG A 2 -14.86 43.54 40.90
C ARG A 2 -13.88 42.34 40.90
N LYS A 3 -12.63 42.36 40.39
CA LYS A 3 -11.59 43.38 40.06
C LYS A 3 -10.61 42.69 39.05
N LYS A 4 -10.09 43.32 37.99
CA LYS A 4 -8.90 44.23 37.93
C LYS A 4 -7.63 43.56 38.48
N GLN A 5 -6.51 43.43 37.77
CA GLN A 5 -5.70 44.45 37.08
C GLN A 5 -4.68 43.76 36.12
N ASN A 6 -4.60 44.15 34.84
CA ASN A 6 -3.65 45.12 34.24
C ASN A 6 -2.23 44.58 34.03
N PHE A 7 -1.43 44.96 33.02
CA PHE A 7 -1.52 45.54 31.66
C PHE A 7 -0.05 45.85 31.29
N SER A 8 0.21 46.21 30.02
CA SER A 8 1.37 46.96 29.50
C SER A 8 2.53 46.07 28.98
N ASN A 9 3.07 46.24 27.76
CA ASN A 9 3.10 47.38 26.86
C ASN A 9 3.16 46.98 25.38
N TYR A 10 2.39 47.69 24.55
CA TYR A 10 2.61 47.93 23.12
C TYR A 10 3.18 49.35 22.98
N ARG A 11 4.11 49.57 22.03
CA ARG A 11 4.40 50.83 21.30
C ARG A 11 5.62 50.59 20.38
N THR A 12 5.77 51.06 19.14
CA THR A 12 4.95 51.76 18.11
C THR A 12 5.87 52.10 16.91
N PHE A 13 5.26 52.52 15.78
CA PHE A 13 5.76 53.27 14.61
C PHE A 13 6.35 52.45 13.44
N GLU A 14 5.71 52.35 12.25
CA GLU A 14 5.49 53.38 11.17
C GLU A 14 6.83 53.79 10.50
N GLU A 15 7.01 53.95 9.17
CA GLU A 15 6.13 54.43 8.10
C GLU A 15 6.82 54.27 6.70
N THR A 16 6.01 54.14 5.64
CA THR A 16 6.15 54.68 4.24
C THR A 16 7.34 54.37 3.30
N SER A 17 7.04 53.91 2.08
CA SER A 17 7.09 54.75 0.85
C SER A 17 6.60 54.01 -0.42
N GLU A 18 5.72 54.66 -1.19
CA GLU A 18 5.21 54.28 -2.52
C GLU A 18 6.16 54.63 -3.68
N ARG A 19 6.07 53.88 -4.80
CA ARG A 19 5.87 54.31 -6.22
C ARG A 19 6.75 53.58 -7.24
N GLY A 20 6.12 53.10 -8.32
CA GLY A 20 6.77 52.94 -9.63
C GLY A 20 6.26 51.78 -10.51
N PHE A 21 5.20 52.01 -11.28
CA PHE A 21 4.64 51.13 -12.32
C PHE A 21 5.57 50.95 -13.57
N LYS A 22 5.67 49.74 -14.15
CA LYS A 22 5.15 49.34 -15.51
C LYS A 22 5.80 48.07 -16.13
N THR A 23 4.90 47.22 -16.66
CA THR A 23 4.93 46.35 -17.87
C THR A 23 5.73 45.02 -17.93
N ASP A 24 4.94 43.93 -18.04
CA ASP A 24 5.21 42.52 -18.43
C ASP A 24 5.85 42.30 -19.83
N PRO A 25 6.07 41.05 -20.32
CA PRO A 25 6.61 39.81 -19.72
C PRO A 25 7.71 39.16 -20.61
N ILE A 26 8.33 38.06 -20.17
CA ILE A 26 8.69 36.82 -20.95
C ILE A 26 9.45 35.89 -19.99
N VAL A 27 8.85 34.76 -19.60
CA VAL A 27 9.54 33.60 -19.02
C VAL A 27 8.88 32.34 -19.62
N PRO A 28 9.63 31.38 -20.19
CA PRO A 28 9.09 30.12 -20.68
C PRO A 28 8.95 29.06 -19.58
N ASP A 29 8.03 28.13 -19.84
CA ASP A 29 7.46 27.06 -19.02
C ASP A 29 8.43 26.14 -18.25
N GLY A 30 7.97 25.66 -17.07
CA GLY A 30 8.50 24.47 -16.40
C GLY A 30 8.13 24.36 -14.91
N SER A 31 6.87 24.09 -14.55
CA SER A 31 6.40 24.05 -13.16
C SER A 31 6.48 22.65 -12.50
N VAL A 32 7.13 22.57 -11.33
CA VAL A 32 6.99 21.54 -10.29
C VAL A 32 6.04 22.06 -9.20
N CYS A 33 5.07 21.26 -8.74
CA CYS A 33 4.14 21.65 -7.67
C CYS A 33 4.71 21.30 -6.28
N ILE A 34 4.68 22.26 -5.34
CA ILE A 34 5.02 22.09 -3.92
C ILE A 34 3.77 22.45 -3.09
N GLU A 35 3.37 21.57 -2.16
CA GLU A 35 2.36 21.86 -1.14
C GLU A 35 2.92 22.82 -0.09
N LYS A 36 2.23 23.94 0.17
CA LYS A 36 2.44 24.79 1.34
C LYS A 36 1.25 24.63 2.28
N GLU A 37 1.48 24.06 3.45
CA GLU A 37 0.55 24.10 4.59
C GLU A 37 0.76 25.43 5.34
N ASP A 38 -0.26 26.30 5.35
CA ASP A 38 -0.37 27.38 6.33
C ASP A 38 -1.23 26.90 7.52
N PHE A 39 -0.65 26.97 8.72
CA PHE A 39 -1.31 26.69 9.99
C PHE A 39 -2.32 27.80 10.33
N ASP A 40 -3.60 27.45 10.51
CA ASP A 40 -4.57 28.27 11.24
C ASP A 40 -5.18 27.46 12.41
N LEU A 41 -5.19 28.06 13.60
CA LEU A 41 -5.60 27.47 14.88
C LEU A 41 -6.93 28.09 15.33
N SER A 42 -8.07 27.44 15.03
CA SER A 42 -9.34 27.66 15.74
C SER A 42 -10.26 26.43 15.71
N PRO A 43 -11.14 26.19 16.72
CA PRO A 43 -11.79 24.91 16.98
C PRO A 43 -13.11 24.69 16.19
N PRO A 44 -13.59 23.45 16.00
CA PRO A 44 -14.52 23.11 14.92
C PRO A 44 -16.00 23.23 15.32
N HIS A 45 -16.81 23.78 14.41
CA HIS A 45 -18.26 23.54 14.35
C HIS A 45 -18.61 22.73 13.09
N LYS A 46 -19.48 21.73 13.29
CA LYS A 46 -19.94 20.70 12.35
C LYS A 46 -20.54 21.26 11.04
N GLN A 47 -20.02 20.81 9.88
CA GLN A 47 -20.75 20.55 8.62
C GLN A 47 -19.92 19.61 7.69
N PRO A 48 -20.55 18.91 6.72
CA PRO A 48 -20.07 17.61 6.21
C PRO A 48 -19.09 17.69 5.03
N GLN A 49 -18.16 16.71 5.03
CA GLN A 49 -17.42 16.08 3.93
C GLN A 49 -16.73 16.97 2.88
N GLY A 50 -15.39 16.89 2.88
CA GLY A 50 -14.48 17.59 1.99
C GLY A 50 -14.69 17.23 0.52
N SER A 51 -14.88 18.27 -0.29
CA SER A 51 -14.57 18.21 -1.71
C SER A 51 -13.05 18.24 -1.85
N LEU A 52 -12.51 17.23 -2.52
CA LEU A 52 -11.08 17.10 -2.83
C LEU A 52 -10.68 18.20 -3.83
N PHE A 53 -10.19 19.34 -3.34
CA PHE A 53 -9.58 20.37 -4.20
C PHE A 53 -8.10 20.06 -4.41
N LEU A 54 -7.80 19.17 -5.37
CA LEU A 54 -6.45 19.09 -5.97
C LEU A 54 -6.39 20.13 -7.09
N LEU A 55 -5.88 21.33 -6.79
CA LEU A 55 -5.61 22.38 -7.77
C LEU A 55 -4.12 22.39 -8.09
N CYS A 56 -3.73 21.74 -9.18
CA CYS A 56 -2.45 22.05 -9.84
C CYS A 56 -2.64 23.35 -10.64
N ALA A 57 -2.05 24.46 -10.16
CA ALA A 57 -1.87 25.71 -10.90
C ALA A 57 -3.06 26.15 -11.80
N GLY A 58 -4.29 26.15 -11.24
CA GLY A 58 -5.48 26.65 -11.95
C GLY A 58 -5.95 25.82 -13.16
N LYS A 59 -5.41 24.61 -13.40
CA LYS A 59 -5.90 23.68 -14.43
C LYS A 59 -6.62 22.50 -13.78
N ALA A 60 -7.81 22.17 -14.31
CA ALA A 60 -8.57 21.00 -13.91
C ALA A 60 -7.81 19.70 -14.26
N LEU A 61 -8.01 18.63 -13.49
CA LEU A 61 -7.29 17.34 -13.66
C LEU A 61 -7.92 16.57 -14.82
N SER A 62 -7.17 15.96 -15.72
CA SER A 62 -7.80 15.08 -16.74
C SER A 62 -8.27 13.75 -16.16
N VAL A 63 -9.25 13.09 -16.80
CA VAL A 63 -9.67 11.73 -16.42
C VAL A 63 -8.47 10.78 -16.40
N ARG A 64 -7.53 10.95 -17.35
CA ARG A 64 -6.24 10.25 -17.38
C ARG A 64 -5.40 10.54 -16.15
N HIS A 65 -5.36 11.79 -15.70
CA HIS A 65 -4.64 12.17 -14.50
C HIS A 65 -5.28 11.56 -13.24
N VAL A 66 -6.61 11.45 -13.17
CA VAL A 66 -7.29 10.76 -12.04
C VAL A 66 -6.99 9.26 -12.04
N LEU A 67 -7.02 8.61 -13.21
CA LEU A 67 -6.63 7.20 -13.38
C LEU A 67 -5.19 6.93 -12.96
N GLN A 68 -4.32 7.92 -13.17
CA GLN A 68 -2.93 7.87 -12.78
C GLN A 68 -2.78 8.11 -11.28
N VAL A 69 -3.35 9.18 -10.73
CA VAL A 69 -3.11 9.61 -9.34
C VAL A 69 -3.76 8.71 -8.29
N LYS A 70 -4.87 8.01 -8.59
CA LYS A 70 -5.59 7.19 -7.60
C LYS A 70 -5.30 5.67 -7.71
N PRO A 71 -4.72 5.03 -6.67
CA PRO A 71 -4.45 3.58 -6.67
C PRO A 71 -5.68 2.68 -6.82
N SER A 72 -6.87 3.19 -6.50
CA SER A 72 -8.13 2.46 -6.68
C SER A 72 -8.40 2.06 -8.13
N PHE A 73 -7.65 2.56 -9.12
CA PHE A 73 -7.87 2.31 -10.55
C PHE A 73 -6.76 1.53 -11.27
N ILE A 74 -5.81 0.94 -10.53
CA ILE A 74 -4.67 0.19 -11.09
C ILE A 74 -5.10 -0.84 -12.15
N MET A 75 -6.15 -1.62 -11.90
CA MET A 75 -6.59 -2.63 -12.88
C MET A 75 -7.21 -2.02 -14.13
N MET A 76 -7.95 -0.92 -13.96
CA MET A 76 -8.50 -0.19 -15.10
C MET A 76 -7.40 0.41 -15.97
N ALA A 77 -6.41 1.06 -15.34
CA ALA A 77 -5.26 1.63 -16.03
C ALA A 77 -4.53 0.56 -16.87
N ARG A 78 -4.32 -0.64 -16.30
CA ARG A 78 -3.76 -1.79 -17.03
C ARG A 78 -4.60 -2.20 -18.24
N VAL A 79 -5.92 -2.32 -18.09
CA VAL A 79 -6.81 -2.68 -19.21
C VAL A 79 -6.76 -1.61 -20.31
N LEU A 80 -6.75 -0.33 -19.95
CA LEU A 80 -6.68 0.76 -20.92
C LEU A 80 -5.32 0.80 -21.64
N GLU A 81 -4.21 0.61 -20.93
CA GLU A 81 -2.87 0.56 -21.53
C GLU A 81 -2.68 -0.67 -22.41
N ALA A 82 -3.06 -1.86 -21.93
CA ALA A 82 -2.92 -3.12 -22.66
C ALA A 82 -3.74 -3.15 -23.97
N ASN A 83 -4.83 -2.38 -24.03
CA ASN A 83 -5.72 -2.29 -25.19
C ASN A 83 -5.54 -0.98 -26.00
N ASN A 84 -4.57 -0.14 -25.63
CA ASN A 84 -4.31 1.16 -26.27
C ASN A 84 -5.56 2.08 -26.31
N LEU A 85 -6.32 2.09 -25.20
CA LEU A 85 -7.56 2.86 -25.00
C LEU A 85 -7.37 4.10 -24.11
N THR A 86 -6.13 4.52 -23.88
CA THR A 86 -5.81 5.65 -22.98
C THR A 86 -6.43 6.98 -23.42
N SER A 87 -6.79 7.11 -24.71
CA SER A 87 -7.42 8.31 -25.29
C SER A 87 -8.96 8.27 -25.30
N LEU A 88 -9.58 7.19 -24.82
CA LEU A 88 -11.03 7.01 -24.88
C LEU A 88 -11.81 8.12 -24.16
N PHE A 89 -11.19 8.71 -23.15
CA PHE A 89 -11.77 9.73 -22.29
C PHE A 89 -11.31 11.15 -22.66
N ASP A 90 -10.60 11.36 -23.77
CA ASP A 90 -10.10 12.70 -24.17
C ASP A 90 -11.21 13.63 -24.71
N ALA A 91 -12.41 13.10 -24.94
CA ALA A 91 -13.54 13.90 -25.43
C ALA A 91 -13.95 14.97 -24.42
N GLN A 92 -14.24 16.17 -24.93
CA GLN A 92 -14.69 17.32 -24.13
C GLN A 92 -16.15 17.16 -23.67
N ASN A 93 -16.46 17.73 -22.50
CA ASN A 93 -17.79 17.76 -21.90
C ASN A 93 -18.42 16.37 -21.67
N VAL A 94 -17.66 15.41 -21.13
CA VAL A 94 -18.18 14.06 -20.84
C VAL A 94 -18.50 13.86 -19.35
N THR A 95 -19.37 12.90 -19.05
CA THR A 95 -19.42 12.29 -17.71
C THR A 95 -18.95 10.85 -17.81
N VAL A 96 -18.05 10.43 -16.93
CA VAL A 96 -17.55 9.05 -16.91
C VAL A 96 -17.90 8.41 -15.58
N PHE A 97 -18.56 7.24 -15.61
CA PHE A 97 -18.76 6.41 -14.44
C PHE A 97 -17.65 5.36 -14.37
N LEU A 98 -16.71 5.57 -13.46
CA LEU A 98 -15.43 4.87 -13.44
C LEU A 98 -15.40 3.76 -12.39
N PRO A 99 -15.35 2.48 -12.78
CA PRO A 99 -15.28 1.38 -11.83
C PRO A 99 -13.96 1.34 -11.06
N THR A 100 -14.04 1.05 -9.76
CA THR A 100 -12.85 0.73 -8.97
C THR A 100 -12.21 -0.60 -9.44
N SER A 101 -10.93 -0.81 -9.10
CA SER A 101 -10.21 -2.06 -9.37
C SER A 101 -10.88 -3.27 -8.72
N GLU A 102 -11.57 -3.05 -7.59
CA GLU A 102 -12.40 -4.10 -6.97
C GLU A 102 -13.59 -4.47 -7.86
N GLY A 103 -14.28 -3.45 -8.39
CA GLY A 103 -15.36 -3.64 -9.35
C GLY A 103 -14.96 -4.42 -10.60
N PHE A 104 -13.72 -4.26 -11.07
CA PHE A 104 -13.16 -5.07 -12.16
C PHE A 104 -12.88 -6.51 -11.76
N PHE A 105 -12.45 -6.75 -10.52
CA PHE A 105 -12.19 -8.12 -10.05
C PHE A 105 -13.48 -8.95 -10.00
N GLN A 106 -14.60 -8.32 -9.63
CA GLN A 106 -15.91 -8.95 -9.57
C GLN A 106 -16.59 -9.08 -10.95
N PHE A 107 -16.03 -8.46 -12.00
CA PHE A 107 -16.63 -8.47 -13.33
C PHE A 107 -16.38 -9.81 -14.04
N ASP A 108 -17.46 -10.54 -14.32
CA ASP A 108 -17.41 -11.82 -15.03
C ASP A 108 -17.13 -11.63 -16.54
N ARG A 109 -15.85 -11.48 -16.88
CA ARG A 109 -15.38 -11.30 -18.26
C ARG A 109 -15.80 -12.44 -19.19
N ALA A 110 -15.86 -13.68 -18.69
CA ALA A 110 -16.20 -14.84 -19.48
C ALA A 110 -17.66 -14.78 -19.96
N TYR A 111 -18.56 -14.35 -19.08
CA TYR A 111 -19.97 -14.14 -19.42
C TYR A 111 -20.18 -13.10 -20.53
N TYR A 112 -19.46 -11.98 -20.48
CA TYR A 112 -19.53 -10.95 -21.54
C TYR A 112 -18.69 -11.29 -22.78
N GLY A 113 -18.01 -12.43 -22.78
CA GLY A 113 -17.10 -12.85 -23.85
C GLY A 113 -15.99 -11.84 -24.12
N ILE A 114 -15.53 -11.11 -23.10
CA ILE A 114 -14.51 -10.06 -23.24
C ILE A 114 -13.14 -10.65 -22.88
N GLY A 115 -12.25 -10.74 -23.88
CA GLY A 115 -10.86 -11.11 -23.67
C GLY A 115 -10.05 -10.00 -22.98
N GLU A 116 -8.92 -10.34 -22.37
CA GLU A 116 -8.04 -9.35 -21.71
C GLU A 116 -7.46 -8.32 -22.69
N ARG A 117 -7.28 -8.71 -23.96
CA ARG A 117 -6.78 -7.87 -25.06
C ARG A 117 -7.81 -7.61 -26.16
N ASP A 118 -9.09 -7.56 -25.81
CA ASP A 118 -10.18 -7.27 -26.73
C ASP A 118 -10.53 -5.77 -26.74
N ALA A 119 -9.74 -4.97 -27.45
CA ALA A 119 -9.81 -3.52 -27.41
C ALA A 119 -11.15 -2.94 -27.90
N GLU A 120 -11.85 -3.65 -28.80
CA GLU A 120 -13.14 -3.22 -29.32
C GLU A 120 -14.22 -3.35 -28.24
N LYS A 121 -14.35 -4.53 -27.61
CA LYS A 121 -15.33 -4.74 -26.56
C LYS A 121 -15.08 -3.88 -25.32
N TRP A 122 -13.82 -3.69 -24.94
CA TRP A 122 -13.47 -2.78 -23.83
C TRP A 122 -13.86 -1.33 -24.15
N ARG A 123 -13.67 -0.88 -25.39
CA ARG A 123 -14.08 0.45 -25.82
C ARG A 123 -15.58 0.63 -25.74
N GLU A 124 -16.36 -0.34 -26.24
CA GLU A 124 -17.81 -0.31 -26.18
C GLU A 124 -18.33 -0.25 -24.73
N LEU A 125 -17.75 -1.08 -23.86
CA LEU A 125 -18.12 -1.16 -22.45
C LEU A 125 -17.92 0.18 -21.72
N PHE A 126 -16.75 0.80 -21.87
CA PHE A 126 -16.46 2.09 -21.22
C PHE A 126 -17.22 3.26 -21.86
N ALA A 127 -17.44 3.22 -23.17
CA ALA A 127 -18.30 4.19 -23.84
C ALA A 127 -19.76 4.05 -23.37
N TYR A 128 -20.20 2.83 -23.05
CA TYR A 128 -21.54 2.60 -22.53
C TYR A 128 -21.75 3.27 -21.17
N GLY A 129 -20.81 3.07 -20.24
CA GLY A 129 -20.79 3.68 -18.90
C GLY A 129 -20.42 5.19 -18.87
N SER A 130 -20.60 5.91 -19.98
CA SER A 130 -20.28 7.33 -20.10
C SER A 130 -21.44 8.13 -20.68
N LEU A 131 -21.44 9.46 -20.49
CA LEU A 131 -22.41 10.42 -21.03
C LEU A 131 -21.71 11.50 -21.87
N ASN A 132 -22.42 12.06 -22.85
CA ASN A 132 -21.95 13.15 -23.73
C ASN A 132 -22.16 14.57 -23.17
N GLN A 133 -22.36 14.68 -21.85
CA GLN A 133 -22.51 15.96 -21.16
C GLN A 133 -21.99 15.83 -19.72
N PRO A 134 -21.44 16.89 -19.11
CA PRO A 134 -21.06 16.89 -17.71
C PRO A 134 -22.34 16.95 -16.84
N VAL A 135 -22.52 15.96 -15.97
CA VAL A 135 -23.69 15.86 -15.08
C VAL A 135 -23.22 15.62 -13.66
N ARG A 136 -23.59 16.52 -12.75
CA ARG A 136 -23.35 16.32 -11.31
C ARG A 136 -24.39 15.39 -10.69
N VAL A 137 -24.08 14.83 -9.53
CA VAL A 137 -25.01 13.98 -8.79
C VAL A 137 -26.28 14.73 -8.39
N GLY A 138 -26.19 16.02 -8.08
CA GLY A 138 -27.37 16.87 -7.84
C GLY A 138 -28.23 17.12 -9.10
N GLU A 139 -27.68 16.89 -10.28
CA GLU A 139 -28.35 17.07 -11.58
C GLU A 139 -28.86 15.72 -12.15
N LEU A 140 -28.51 14.60 -11.51
CA LEU A 140 -29.05 13.28 -11.87
C LEU A 140 -30.54 13.20 -11.51
N PRO A 141 -31.36 12.55 -12.34
CA PRO A 141 -32.76 12.31 -12.00
C PRO A 141 -32.85 11.41 -10.76
N GLU A 142 -33.77 11.71 -9.83
CA GLU A 142 -33.95 10.90 -8.61
C GLU A 142 -34.26 9.43 -8.95
N SER A 143 -35.02 9.17 -10.01
CA SER A 143 -35.14 7.87 -10.65
C SER A 143 -35.52 8.10 -12.11
N GLY A 144 -34.69 7.63 -13.04
CA GLY A 144 -34.87 8.00 -14.44
C GLY A 144 -33.87 7.34 -15.39
N ARG A 145 -33.82 7.85 -16.62
CA ARG A 145 -32.94 7.32 -17.68
C ARG A 145 -32.12 8.43 -18.32
N MET A 146 -30.90 8.09 -18.69
CA MET A 146 -29.97 8.97 -19.38
C MET A 146 -29.50 8.31 -20.67
N ILE A 147 -29.05 9.12 -21.63
CA ILE A 147 -28.55 8.62 -22.92
C ILE A 147 -27.08 8.26 -22.76
N SER A 148 -26.74 7.00 -23.06
CA SER A 148 -25.35 6.54 -23.06
C SER A 148 -24.55 7.18 -24.20
N ARG A 149 -23.25 7.39 -23.99
CA ARG A 149 -22.31 7.91 -24.99
C ARG A 149 -22.09 6.93 -26.15
N LEU A 150 -22.18 5.62 -25.92
CA LEU A 150 -21.99 4.60 -26.96
C LEU A 150 -23.02 4.74 -28.09
N ASN A 151 -24.30 4.86 -27.76
CA ASN A 151 -25.38 4.91 -28.74
C ASN A 151 -26.62 5.64 -28.17
N SER A 152 -27.24 6.49 -28.99
CA SER A 152 -28.46 7.22 -28.66
C SER A 152 -29.70 6.33 -28.47
N ALA A 153 -29.64 5.04 -28.82
CA ALA A 153 -30.64 4.03 -28.49
C ALA A 153 -30.44 3.43 -27.09
N LEU A 154 -29.22 3.47 -26.56
CA LEU A 154 -28.88 2.85 -25.28
C LEU A 154 -29.12 3.82 -24.12
N ARG A 155 -29.62 3.28 -23.01
CA ARG A 155 -29.96 4.05 -21.82
C ARG A 155 -29.15 3.56 -20.62
N LEU A 156 -28.76 4.52 -19.78
CA LEU A 156 -28.29 4.30 -18.42
C LEU A 156 -29.44 4.62 -17.47
N TYR A 157 -29.70 3.72 -16.53
CA TYR A 157 -30.77 3.78 -15.57
C TYR A 157 -30.24 4.30 -14.25
N VAL A 158 -30.86 5.35 -13.73
CA VAL A 158 -30.50 5.94 -12.44
C VAL A 158 -31.56 5.52 -11.42
N ASN A 159 -31.12 4.90 -10.33
CA ASN A 159 -31.96 4.59 -9.18
C ASN A 159 -31.38 5.24 -7.92
N THR A 160 -32.24 5.85 -7.10
CA THR A 160 -31.87 6.43 -5.81
C THR A 160 -32.50 5.63 -4.68
N PHE A 161 -31.70 5.22 -3.72
CA PHE A 161 -32.09 4.53 -2.51
C PHE A 161 -31.82 5.41 -1.28
N HIS A 162 -32.78 5.49 -0.38
CA HIS A 162 -32.62 6.18 0.90
C HIS A 162 -32.31 5.12 1.97
N THR A 163 -31.07 5.08 2.43
CA THR A 163 -30.59 4.13 3.44
C THR A 163 -30.48 4.80 4.81
N ARG A 164 -30.18 4.02 5.86
CA ARG A 164 -29.92 4.57 7.20
C ARG A 164 -28.64 5.42 7.23
N ALA A 165 -27.69 5.14 6.35
CA ALA A 165 -26.40 5.84 6.25
C ALA A 165 -26.44 7.06 5.30
N GLY A 166 -27.48 7.21 4.48
CA GLY A 166 -27.65 8.35 3.58
C GLY A 166 -28.32 8.01 2.26
N LYS A 167 -28.17 8.89 1.27
CA LYS A 167 -28.67 8.70 -0.09
C LYS A 167 -27.65 7.88 -0.90
N VAL A 168 -28.06 6.74 -1.42
CA VAL A 168 -27.25 5.88 -2.31
C VAL A 168 -27.81 6.01 -3.72
N ILE A 169 -26.95 6.34 -4.68
CA ILE A 169 -27.35 6.49 -6.08
C ILE A 169 -26.62 5.43 -6.90
N THR A 170 -27.36 4.75 -7.77
CA THR A 170 -26.83 3.69 -8.63
C THR A 170 -27.09 3.98 -10.09
N ILE A 171 -26.13 3.59 -10.94
CA ILE A 171 -26.25 3.60 -12.40
C ILE A 171 -26.28 2.15 -12.89
N ASN A 172 -27.41 1.68 -13.42
CA ASN A 172 -27.64 0.26 -13.75
C ASN A 172 -27.32 -0.70 -12.58
N GLY A 173 -27.53 -0.27 -11.33
CA GLY A 173 -27.19 -1.03 -10.13
C GLY A 173 -25.73 -0.91 -9.67
N ALA A 174 -24.88 -0.15 -10.38
CA ALA A 174 -23.54 0.22 -9.93
C ALA A 174 -23.60 1.42 -8.98
N THR A 175 -23.14 1.25 -7.74
CA THR A 175 -23.22 2.27 -6.69
C THR A 175 -22.17 3.35 -6.91
N ILE A 176 -22.57 4.63 -6.86
CA ILE A 176 -21.62 5.76 -6.86
C ILE A 176 -20.98 5.86 -5.47
N LEU A 177 -19.67 5.67 -5.41
CA LEU A 177 -18.83 5.73 -4.21
C LEU A 177 -18.31 7.14 -3.96
N GLU A 178 -17.78 7.78 -5.01
CA GLU A 178 -17.31 9.17 -4.95
C GLU A 178 -17.92 9.96 -6.11
N PRO A 179 -18.75 10.96 -5.83
CA PRO A 179 -19.40 11.78 -6.85
C PRO A 179 -18.62 13.05 -7.21
N ASP A 180 -18.99 13.66 -8.34
CA ASP A 180 -18.73 15.07 -8.69
C ASP A 180 -17.25 15.48 -8.83
N ILE A 181 -16.37 14.55 -9.21
CA ILE A 181 -14.95 14.86 -9.45
C ILE A 181 -14.83 15.67 -10.75
N ARG A 182 -14.42 16.93 -10.64
CA ARG A 182 -14.27 17.81 -11.81
C ARG A 182 -12.98 17.50 -12.56
N THR A 183 -13.09 17.29 -13.87
CA THR A 183 -11.95 17.10 -14.76
C THR A 183 -11.81 18.24 -15.79
N ASP A 184 -10.68 18.34 -16.48
CA ASP A 184 -10.44 19.33 -17.55
C ASP A 184 -11.39 19.20 -18.74
N ASN A 185 -11.95 18.01 -18.92
CA ASN A 185 -12.78 17.63 -20.04
C ASN A 185 -14.17 17.12 -19.61
N GLY A 186 -14.57 17.26 -18.34
CA GLY A 186 -15.84 16.73 -17.88
C GLY A 186 -16.03 16.56 -16.36
N ILE A 187 -16.87 15.58 -16.01
CA ILE A 187 -17.15 15.16 -14.64
C ILE A 187 -16.94 13.64 -14.53
N LEU A 188 -16.37 13.21 -13.42
CA LEU A 188 -16.09 11.82 -13.12
C LEU A 188 -16.83 11.40 -11.84
N HIS A 189 -17.45 10.22 -11.87
CA HIS A 189 -18.06 9.58 -10.71
C HIS A 189 -17.44 8.20 -10.54
N ILE A 190 -16.94 7.89 -9.35
CA ILE A 190 -16.36 6.57 -9.04
C ILE A 190 -17.48 5.61 -8.67
N VAL A 191 -17.49 4.41 -9.25
CA VAL A 191 -18.52 3.38 -9.01
C VAL A 191 -17.93 2.05 -8.52
N ASP A 192 -18.74 1.27 -7.81
CA ASP A 192 -18.35 0.01 -7.17
C ASP A 192 -18.12 -1.16 -8.16
N ARG A 193 -18.66 -1.10 -9.37
CA ARG A 193 -18.61 -2.18 -10.38
C ARG A 193 -18.59 -1.67 -11.81
N VAL A 194 -18.21 -2.55 -12.72
CA VAL A 194 -18.26 -2.31 -14.16
C VAL A 194 -19.71 -2.20 -14.63
N ILE A 195 -20.05 -1.08 -15.25
CA ILE A 195 -21.37 -0.85 -15.88
C ILE A 195 -21.34 -1.49 -17.26
N ALA A 196 -22.00 -2.65 -17.38
CA ALA A 196 -22.03 -3.39 -18.64
C ALA A 196 -23.41 -3.28 -19.33
N PRO A 197 -23.43 -3.03 -20.65
CA PRO A 197 -24.64 -3.22 -21.43
C PRO A 197 -24.87 -4.72 -21.62
N VAL A 198 -26.10 -5.17 -21.41
CA VAL A 198 -26.62 -6.35 -22.13
C VAL A 198 -27.82 -5.82 -22.90
N GLY A 199 -27.56 -5.47 -24.15
CA GLY A 199 -28.53 -4.81 -25.01
C GLY A 199 -29.46 -5.83 -25.65
N SER A 200 -30.30 -6.49 -24.85
CA SER A 200 -31.43 -7.15 -25.48
C SER A 200 -32.25 -6.09 -26.21
N SER A 201 -32.47 -6.31 -27.50
CA SER A 201 -33.39 -5.48 -28.30
C SER A 201 -34.86 -5.78 -27.99
N LEU A 202 -35.09 -6.71 -27.06
CA LEU A 202 -36.39 -7.20 -26.68
C LEU A 202 -36.97 -6.38 -25.52
N THR A 203 -38.28 -6.24 -25.53
CA THR A 203 -39.08 -5.79 -24.38
C THR A 203 -39.12 -6.91 -23.33
N ILE A 204 -39.58 -6.62 -22.12
CA ILE A 204 -39.77 -7.65 -21.09
C ILE A 204 -40.62 -8.82 -21.61
N ALA A 205 -41.73 -8.54 -22.29
CA ALA A 205 -42.61 -9.57 -22.84
C ALA A 205 -41.87 -10.48 -23.84
N LYS A 206 -41.16 -9.89 -24.80
CA LYS A 206 -40.42 -10.64 -25.82
C LYS A 206 -39.21 -11.38 -25.25
N TYR A 207 -38.57 -10.83 -24.24
CA TYR A 207 -37.46 -11.49 -23.57
C TYR A 207 -37.92 -12.73 -22.79
N ILE A 208 -39.09 -12.65 -22.14
CA ILE A 208 -39.71 -13.80 -21.46
C ILE A 208 -40.06 -14.90 -22.48
N GLU A 209 -40.49 -14.53 -23.69
CA GLU A 209 -40.80 -15.47 -24.77
C GLU A 209 -39.54 -16.07 -25.42
N TYR A 210 -38.50 -15.26 -25.63
CA TYR A 210 -37.25 -15.62 -26.30
C TYR A 210 -36.04 -15.15 -25.48
N PRO A 211 -35.70 -15.84 -24.39
CA PRO A 211 -34.59 -15.45 -23.54
C PRO A 211 -33.26 -15.61 -24.29
N GLU A 212 -32.49 -14.51 -24.36
CA GLU A 212 -31.19 -14.48 -25.04
C GLU A 212 -30.08 -15.18 -24.23
N LEU A 213 -30.30 -15.42 -22.94
CA LEU A 213 -29.31 -16.01 -22.04
C LEU A 213 -29.50 -17.52 -21.90
N PRO A 214 -28.39 -18.29 -21.91
CA PRO A 214 -28.46 -19.74 -21.78
C PRO A 214 -29.03 -20.14 -20.41
N ASN A 215 -29.79 -21.24 -20.38
CA ASN A 215 -30.39 -21.84 -19.18
C ASN A 215 -31.42 -20.95 -18.45
N LEU A 216 -32.05 -20.00 -19.15
CA LEU A 216 -33.23 -19.28 -18.65
C LEU A 216 -34.44 -19.65 -19.50
N GLU A 217 -35.49 -20.14 -18.86
CA GLU A 217 -36.79 -20.45 -19.49
C GLU A 217 -37.92 -19.88 -18.61
N PHE A 218 -38.95 -19.30 -19.25
CA PHE A 218 -40.08 -18.63 -18.61
C PHE A 218 -41.46 -19.08 -19.14
N SER A 219 -41.54 -20.28 -19.72
CA SER A 219 -42.75 -20.91 -20.27
C SER A 219 -43.94 -20.85 -19.30
N SER A 220 -43.65 -20.95 -18.01
CA SER A 220 -44.59 -20.86 -16.88
C SER A 220 -45.29 -19.51 -16.77
N ILE A 221 -44.52 -18.43 -16.94
CA ILE A 221 -45.07 -17.06 -17.00
C ILE A 221 -45.74 -16.83 -18.34
N LEU A 222 -45.21 -17.40 -19.43
CA LEU A 222 -45.78 -17.26 -20.76
C LEU A 222 -47.22 -17.78 -20.80
N LEU A 223 -47.49 -18.92 -20.13
CA LEU A 223 -48.86 -19.43 -19.93
C LEU A 223 -49.78 -18.41 -19.24
N ALA A 224 -49.29 -17.73 -18.20
CA ALA A 224 -50.04 -16.66 -17.54
C ALA A 224 -50.22 -15.43 -18.44
N ALA A 225 -49.20 -15.05 -19.22
CA ALA A 225 -49.22 -13.91 -20.12
C ALA A 225 -50.23 -14.08 -21.27
N VAL A 226 -50.46 -15.31 -21.74
CA VAL A 226 -51.52 -15.65 -22.71
C VAL A 226 -52.91 -15.38 -22.12
N VAL A 227 -53.11 -15.65 -20.84
CA VAL A 227 -54.39 -15.42 -20.14
C VAL A 227 -54.60 -13.93 -19.81
N VAL A 228 -53.54 -13.13 -19.78
CA VAL A 228 -53.59 -11.67 -19.54
C VAL A 228 -53.02 -10.86 -20.71
N PRO A 229 -53.66 -10.86 -21.90
CA PRO A 229 -53.12 -10.17 -23.09
C PRO A 229 -52.92 -8.68 -22.91
N SER A 230 -53.70 -8.03 -22.03
CA SER A 230 -53.57 -6.61 -21.72
C SER A 230 -52.25 -6.28 -21.04
N LEU A 231 -51.82 -7.13 -20.10
CA LEU A 231 -50.57 -6.92 -19.37
C LEU A 231 -49.36 -7.31 -20.21
N SER A 232 -49.46 -8.38 -21.01
CA SER A 232 -48.44 -8.73 -22.01
C SER A 232 -48.22 -7.57 -22.99
N LYS A 233 -49.30 -6.99 -23.55
CA LYS A 233 -49.23 -5.79 -24.40
C LYS A 233 -48.62 -4.59 -23.68
N GLN A 234 -48.91 -4.40 -22.39
CA GLN A 234 -48.34 -3.32 -21.59
C GLN A 234 -46.83 -3.52 -21.37
N THR A 235 -46.38 -4.75 -21.14
CA THR A 235 -44.95 -5.10 -20.99
C THR A 235 -44.20 -5.27 -22.32
N ASP A 236 -44.89 -5.29 -23.46
CA ASP A 236 -44.29 -5.22 -24.80
C ASP A 236 -44.18 -3.78 -25.33
N ASN A 237 -44.74 -2.80 -24.61
CA ASN A 237 -44.64 -1.41 -25.00
C ASN A 237 -43.25 -0.86 -24.65
N SER A 238 -42.48 -0.47 -25.68
CA SER A 238 -41.13 0.10 -25.54
C SER A 238 -41.10 1.49 -24.89
N SER A 239 -42.25 2.17 -24.80
CA SER A 239 -42.35 3.51 -24.21
C SER A 239 -42.58 3.53 -22.70
N SER A 240 -43.14 2.45 -22.14
CA SER A 240 -43.46 2.33 -20.70
C SER A 240 -42.38 1.53 -19.97
N MET A 241 -41.92 2.03 -18.82
CA MET A 241 -40.92 1.35 -18.00
C MET A 241 -41.52 0.36 -17.03
N HIS A 242 -40.89 -0.80 -16.89
CA HIS A 242 -41.34 -1.85 -15.97
C HIS A 242 -40.19 -2.54 -15.24
N THR A 243 -40.47 -3.10 -14.08
CA THR A 243 -39.60 -4.07 -13.41
C THR A 243 -40.35 -5.37 -13.27
N SER A 244 -39.77 -6.48 -13.76
CA SER A 244 -40.38 -7.81 -13.64
C SER A 244 -39.56 -8.69 -12.72
N PHE A 245 -40.18 -9.19 -11.66
CA PHE A 245 -39.65 -10.27 -10.82
C PHE A 245 -40.15 -11.62 -11.38
N SER A 246 -39.47 -12.13 -12.40
CA SER A 246 -39.95 -13.29 -13.17
C SER A 246 -39.51 -14.61 -12.54
N PRO A 247 -40.43 -15.48 -12.06
CA PRO A 247 -40.06 -16.85 -11.67
C PRO A 247 -39.51 -17.65 -12.85
N ASN A 248 -38.43 -18.40 -12.64
CA ASN A 248 -37.95 -19.33 -13.67
C ASN A 248 -38.78 -20.62 -13.72
N ASP A 249 -38.73 -21.32 -14.86
CA ASP A 249 -39.46 -22.58 -15.05
C ASP A 249 -39.02 -23.72 -14.13
N SER A 250 -37.80 -23.65 -13.58
CA SER A 250 -37.29 -24.64 -12.64
C SER A 250 -38.10 -24.74 -11.35
N TYR A 251 -39.00 -23.79 -11.05
CA TYR A 251 -39.86 -23.81 -9.85
C TYR A 251 -41.34 -24.04 -10.12
N LEU A 252 -41.91 -23.54 -11.23
CA LEU A 252 -43.33 -23.79 -11.52
C LEU A 252 -43.57 -25.20 -12.08
N PHE A 253 -42.65 -25.72 -12.89
CA PHE A 253 -42.76 -27.06 -13.45
C PHE A 253 -42.92 -28.17 -12.38
N PRO A 254 -42.19 -28.18 -11.25
CA PRO A 254 -42.38 -29.16 -10.19
C PRO A 254 -43.63 -28.93 -9.30
N MET A 255 -44.42 -27.87 -9.50
CA MET A 255 -45.63 -27.64 -8.70
C MET A 255 -46.66 -28.78 -8.88
N PRO A 256 -47.23 -29.33 -7.80
CA PRO A 256 -48.23 -30.39 -7.88
C PRO A 256 -49.56 -29.91 -8.45
N ASN A 257 -50.37 -30.83 -8.99
CA ASN A 257 -51.65 -30.49 -9.65
C ASN A 257 -52.63 -29.77 -8.71
N HIS A 258 -52.68 -30.11 -7.42
CA HIS A 258 -53.52 -29.39 -6.45
C HIS A 258 -53.10 -27.92 -6.24
N GLY A 259 -51.89 -27.53 -6.66
CA GLY A 259 -51.45 -26.14 -6.74
C GLY A 259 -51.60 -25.54 -8.16
N LYS A 260 -51.29 -26.31 -9.21
CA LYS A 260 -51.44 -25.83 -10.59
C LYS A 260 -52.91 -25.60 -10.97
N ASP A 261 -53.78 -26.56 -10.69
CA ASP A 261 -55.17 -26.54 -11.14
C ASP A 261 -55.93 -25.32 -10.59
N PRO A 262 -55.86 -24.97 -9.28
CA PRO A 262 -56.53 -23.77 -8.79
C PRO A 262 -55.94 -22.48 -9.33
N LEU A 263 -54.62 -22.43 -9.59
CA LEU A 263 -53.97 -21.26 -10.16
C LEU A 263 -54.41 -21.02 -11.61
N PHE A 264 -54.37 -22.06 -12.46
CA PHE A 264 -54.66 -21.93 -13.89
C PHE A 264 -56.16 -21.99 -14.23
N ASN A 265 -57.00 -22.60 -13.38
CA ASN A 265 -58.46 -22.59 -13.58
C ASN A 265 -59.13 -21.32 -13.02
N ASN A 266 -58.42 -20.53 -12.22
CA ASN A 266 -58.92 -19.28 -11.67
C ASN A 266 -58.23 -18.08 -12.32
N ASN A 267 -58.86 -17.52 -13.36
CA ASN A 267 -58.33 -16.37 -14.08
C ASN A 267 -58.03 -15.17 -13.16
N THR A 268 -58.86 -14.91 -12.14
CA THR A 268 -58.63 -13.80 -11.21
C THR A 268 -57.36 -14.01 -10.41
N LEU A 269 -57.15 -15.22 -9.88
CA LEU A 269 -55.96 -15.56 -9.10
C LEU A 269 -54.69 -15.53 -9.94
N LEU A 270 -54.75 -16.03 -11.17
CA LEU A 270 -53.64 -15.99 -12.12
C LEU A 270 -53.26 -14.53 -12.47
N ILE A 271 -54.26 -13.67 -12.73
CA ILE A 271 -54.07 -12.25 -13.00
C ILE A 271 -53.43 -11.55 -11.79
N GLU A 272 -53.96 -11.73 -10.59
CA GLU A 272 -53.41 -11.14 -9.37
C GLU A 272 -51.97 -11.61 -9.13
N THR A 273 -51.70 -12.89 -9.40
CA THR A 273 -50.36 -13.45 -9.26
C THR A 273 -49.40 -12.85 -10.26
N TYR A 274 -49.76 -12.72 -11.53
CA TYR A 274 -48.89 -12.10 -12.52
C TYR A 274 -48.64 -10.61 -12.20
N ARG A 275 -49.68 -9.88 -11.76
CA ARG A 275 -49.55 -8.48 -11.32
C ARG A 275 -48.68 -8.29 -10.08
N ALA A 276 -48.58 -9.30 -9.21
CA ALA A 276 -47.72 -9.23 -8.03
C ALA A 276 -46.22 -9.23 -8.35
N HIS A 277 -45.84 -9.60 -9.58
CA HIS A 277 -44.44 -9.67 -10.03
C HIS A 277 -43.98 -8.41 -10.78
N ILE A 278 -44.90 -7.50 -11.12
CA ILE A 278 -44.60 -6.35 -11.99
C ILE A 278 -44.72 -5.05 -11.21
N ILE A 279 -43.68 -4.22 -11.28
CA ILE A 279 -43.71 -2.81 -10.91
C ILE A 279 -43.87 -2.00 -12.20
N GLU A 280 -44.83 -1.08 -12.21
CA GLU A 280 -45.10 -0.21 -13.35
C GLU A 280 -44.40 1.16 -13.19
N ASN A 281 -44.02 1.76 -14.32
CA ASN A 281 -43.43 3.09 -14.44
C ASN A 281 -42.05 3.25 -13.76
N GLU A 282 -41.38 2.15 -13.44
CA GLU A 282 -40.06 2.15 -12.82
C GLU A 282 -39.22 0.97 -13.29
N ALA A 283 -37.97 1.24 -13.71
CA ALA A 283 -36.95 0.23 -13.97
C ALA A 283 -35.97 0.21 -12.77
N LEU A 284 -36.18 -0.73 -11.86
CA LEU A 284 -35.48 -0.83 -10.59
C LEU A 284 -34.26 -1.74 -10.73
N PHE A 285 -33.07 -1.18 -10.97
CA PHE A 285 -31.83 -1.93 -10.87
C PHE A 285 -31.40 -2.03 -9.41
N LEU A 286 -31.16 -3.24 -8.94
CA LEU A 286 -30.81 -3.55 -7.56
C LEU A 286 -29.30 -3.42 -7.35
N PRO A 287 -28.82 -2.76 -6.26
CA PRO A 287 -27.40 -2.73 -5.90
C PRO A 287 -26.92 -4.12 -5.46
N ALA A 288 -25.60 -4.42 -5.48
CA ALA A 288 -25.14 -5.71 -4.91
C ALA A 288 -25.39 -5.79 -3.40
N SER A 289 -25.12 -4.69 -2.68
CA SER A 289 -25.25 -4.64 -1.24
C SER A 289 -25.71 -3.27 -0.83
N VAL A 290 -26.81 -3.23 -0.08
CA VAL A 290 -27.31 -2.02 0.56
C VAL A 290 -28.01 -2.43 1.86
N ASP A 291 -27.80 -1.65 2.91
CA ASP A 291 -28.32 -1.98 4.25
C ASP A 291 -29.86 -2.01 4.31
N TYR A 292 -30.51 -1.30 3.38
CA TYR A 292 -31.96 -1.20 3.32
C TYR A 292 -32.43 -0.88 1.91
N LEU A 293 -33.40 -1.65 1.42
CA LEU A 293 -34.15 -1.38 0.20
C LEU A 293 -35.59 -0.99 0.59
N PRO A 294 -36.06 0.20 0.18
CA PRO A 294 -37.42 0.63 0.50
C PRO A 294 -38.45 -0.27 -0.19
N PRO A 295 -39.62 -0.48 0.43
CA PRO A 295 -40.68 -1.25 -0.19
C PRO A 295 -41.17 -0.57 -1.48
N LYS A 296 -41.57 -1.38 -2.45
CA LYS A 296 -42.07 -0.93 -3.75
C LYS A 296 -43.48 -1.44 -4.00
N LYS A 297 -44.31 -0.62 -4.63
CA LYS A 297 -45.68 -1.00 -4.96
C LYS A 297 -45.67 -1.79 -6.26
N ALA A 298 -46.08 -3.06 -6.21
CA ALA A 298 -46.36 -3.84 -7.41
C ALA A 298 -47.76 -3.50 -7.94
N LEU A 299 -48.10 -3.98 -9.14
CA LEU A 299 -49.46 -3.89 -9.67
C LEU A 299 -50.48 -4.62 -8.79
N PHE A 300 -50.02 -5.55 -7.95
CA PHE A 300 -50.77 -6.17 -6.87
C PHE A 300 -49.89 -6.34 -5.62
N GLY A 301 -50.27 -5.72 -4.50
CA GLY A 301 -49.53 -5.82 -3.24
C GLY A 301 -48.29 -4.91 -3.15
N ASN A 302 -47.49 -5.12 -2.11
CA ASN A 302 -46.30 -4.33 -1.83
C ASN A 302 -45.10 -5.27 -1.69
N LEU A 303 -44.08 -5.04 -2.52
CA LEU A 303 -42.82 -5.73 -2.49
C LEU A 303 -41.96 -5.16 -1.35
N LYS A 304 -41.51 -6.02 -0.44
CA LYS A 304 -40.46 -5.69 0.52
C LYS A 304 -39.21 -6.49 0.19
N PHE A 305 -38.05 -5.93 0.50
CA PHE A 305 -36.75 -6.51 0.16
C PHE A 305 -35.96 -6.74 1.45
N TYR A 306 -35.23 -7.84 1.50
CA TYR A 306 -34.35 -8.15 2.63
C TYR A 306 -33.22 -9.09 2.20
N TYR A 307 -32.08 -8.97 2.86
CA TYR A 307 -30.96 -9.89 2.68
C TYR A 307 -30.99 -10.95 3.77
N ARG A 308 -30.67 -12.21 3.42
CA ARG A 308 -30.43 -13.26 4.41
C ARG A 308 -28.93 -13.33 4.74
N ASP A 309 -28.59 -14.09 5.79
CA ASP A 309 -27.21 -14.28 6.24
C ASP A 309 -26.29 -14.93 5.17
N ASP A 310 -26.87 -15.55 4.13
CA ASP A 310 -26.13 -16.05 2.97
C ASP A 310 -25.71 -14.93 1.98
N GLY A 311 -26.02 -13.67 2.30
CA GLY A 311 -25.74 -12.50 1.48
C GLY A 311 -26.68 -12.36 0.27
N LYS A 312 -27.69 -13.22 0.11
CA LYS A 312 -28.59 -13.18 -1.04
C LYS A 312 -29.80 -12.31 -0.76
N LEU A 313 -30.24 -11.62 -1.82
CA LEU A 313 -31.41 -10.76 -1.79
C LEU A 313 -32.69 -11.59 -1.97
N TYR A 314 -33.69 -11.30 -1.16
CA TYR A 314 -35.04 -11.82 -1.25
C TYR A 314 -36.03 -10.68 -1.44
N VAL A 315 -37.08 -10.96 -2.19
CA VAL A 315 -38.27 -10.12 -2.35
C VAL A 315 -39.45 -10.84 -1.73
N MET A 316 -40.31 -10.13 -1.01
CA MET A 316 -41.54 -10.66 -0.44
C MET A 316 -42.74 -9.83 -0.86
N ASN A 317 -43.91 -10.46 -0.97
CA ASN A 317 -45.18 -9.79 -1.14
C ASN A 317 -46.26 -10.56 -0.35
N GLY A 318 -46.94 -9.87 0.57
CA GLY A 318 -48.03 -10.47 1.36
C GLY A 318 -47.68 -11.77 2.08
N GLY A 319 -46.46 -11.89 2.64
CA GLY A 319 -46.01 -13.10 3.34
C GLY A 319 -45.46 -14.21 2.44
N ILE A 320 -45.31 -13.96 1.14
CA ILE A 320 -44.71 -14.91 0.19
C ILE A 320 -43.36 -14.40 -0.27
N HIS A 321 -42.34 -15.22 -0.09
CA HIS A 321 -40.94 -14.83 -0.24
C HIS A 321 -40.35 -15.56 -1.45
N ALA A 322 -39.58 -14.84 -2.25
CA ALA A 322 -38.83 -15.37 -3.37
C ALA A 322 -37.39 -14.83 -3.32
N ARG A 323 -36.41 -15.70 -3.50
CA ARG A 323 -35.01 -15.30 -3.66
C ARG A 323 -34.82 -14.71 -5.04
N VAL A 324 -34.03 -13.65 -5.13
CA VAL A 324 -33.54 -13.14 -6.39
C VAL A 324 -32.35 -14.01 -6.82
N ILE A 325 -32.58 -14.92 -7.76
CA ILE A 325 -31.56 -15.82 -8.30
C ILE A 325 -30.58 -15.02 -9.15
N ARG A 326 -31.12 -14.11 -9.98
CA ARG A 326 -30.34 -13.32 -10.92
C ARG A 326 -30.93 -11.91 -11.04
N PRO A 327 -30.27 -10.89 -10.47
CA PRO A 327 -30.73 -9.51 -10.60
C PRO A 327 -30.26 -8.85 -11.91
N ASN A 328 -30.90 -7.75 -12.26
CA ASN A 328 -30.42 -6.74 -13.22
C ASN A 328 -30.25 -7.20 -14.67
N ILE A 329 -31.18 -8.01 -15.21
CA ILE A 329 -31.20 -8.31 -16.65
C ILE A 329 -31.85 -7.12 -17.38
N PRO A 330 -31.10 -6.31 -18.14
CA PRO A 330 -31.66 -5.13 -18.79
C PRO A 330 -32.51 -5.51 -20.01
N THR A 331 -33.61 -4.78 -20.23
CA THR A 331 -34.43 -4.86 -21.45
C THR A 331 -34.68 -3.45 -22.01
N VAL A 332 -35.26 -3.35 -23.21
CA VAL A 332 -35.55 -2.05 -23.86
C VAL A 332 -36.46 -1.16 -23.00
N ASN A 333 -37.38 -1.78 -22.26
CA ASN A 333 -38.43 -1.10 -21.52
C ASN A 333 -38.40 -1.40 -20.02
N GLY A 334 -37.25 -1.83 -19.48
CA GLY A 334 -37.17 -2.16 -18.08
C GLY A 334 -36.02 -3.06 -17.67
N VAL A 335 -36.29 -3.85 -16.63
CA VAL A 335 -35.35 -4.81 -16.05
C VAL A 335 -36.08 -6.05 -15.56
N ILE A 336 -35.45 -7.22 -15.73
CA ILE A 336 -35.92 -8.50 -15.24
C ILE A 336 -35.01 -8.96 -14.09
N HIS A 337 -35.64 -9.36 -12.99
CA HIS A 337 -35.02 -10.05 -11.87
C HIS A 337 -35.57 -11.47 -11.83
N VAL A 338 -34.72 -12.47 -12.01
CA VAL A 338 -35.16 -13.87 -11.97
C VAL A 338 -35.32 -14.30 -10.52
N ILE A 339 -36.48 -14.84 -10.19
CA ILE A 339 -36.83 -15.29 -8.83
C ILE A 339 -37.18 -16.78 -8.77
N ASP A 340 -37.28 -17.34 -7.56
CA ASP A 340 -37.62 -18.76 -7.34
C ASP A 340 -39.01 -19.06 -6.75
N ASN A 341 -39.94 -18.09 -6.69
CA ASN A 341 -41.28 -18.32 -6.13
C ASN A 341 -42.34 -17.36 -6.70
N LEU A 342 -43.63 -17.69 -6.56
CA LEU A 342 -44.75 -16.84 -6.98
C LEU A 342 -45.21 -15.89 -5.87
N LEU A 343 -45.03 -14.58 -6.03
CA LEU A 343 -45.26 -13.52 -5.04
C LEU A 343 -46.75 -13.25 -4.64
N ARG A 344 -47.67 -14.20 -4.82
CA ARG A 344 -49.10 -14.04 -4.43
C ARG A 344 -49.81 -15.35 -4.10
N TYR A 345 -49.34 -16.46 -4.64
CA TYR A 345 -50.05 -17.72 -4.62
C TYR A 345 -49.49 -18.67 -3.56
N VAL A 346 -50.27 -18.94 -2.53
CA VAL A 346 -50.00 -19.96 -1.50
C VAL A 346 -50.88 -21.17 -1.79
N TYR A 347 -50.27 -22.35 -1.90
CA TYR A 347 -50.98 -23.61 -2.14
C TYR A 347 -50.56 -24.75 -1.22
N GLN A 348 -49.49 -24.56 -0.46
CA GLN A 348 -48.91 -25.56 0.43
C GLN A 348 -49.44 -25.35 1.86
N ASN A 349 -49.75 -26.44 2.56
CA ASN A 349 -49.90 -26.41 4.02
C ASN A 349 -48.54 -26.27 4.72
N ALA A 350 -48.55 -26.05 6.03
CA ALA A 350 -47.32 -25.87 6.82
C ALA A 350 -46.35 -27.04 6.60
N LEU A 351 -46.84 -28.28 6.63
CA LEU A 351 -46.03 -29.49 6.46
C LEU A 351 -45.37 -29.55 5.07
N GLU A 352 -46.14 -29.30 4.00
CA GLU A 352 -45.65 -29.29 2.62
C GLU A 352 -44.68 -28.13 2.37
N SER A 353 -44.99 -26.94 2.86
CA SER A 353 -44.14 -25.76 2.70
C SER A 353 -42.77 -25.97 3.34
N ILE A 354 -42.75 -26.53 4.56
CA ILE A 354 -41.53 -26.92 5.26
C ILE A 354 -40.76 -28.01 4.50
N GLY A 355 -41.45 -28.92 3.82
CA GLY A 355 -40.80 -29.98 3.02
C GLY A 355 -40.14 -29.49 1.74
N VAL A 356 -40.65 -28.42 1.12
CA VAL A 356 -40.12 -27.87 -0.13
C VAL A 356 -39.04 -26.81 0.11
N MET A 357 -39.07 -26.14 1.26
CA MET A 357 -38.05 -25.16 1.63
C MET A 357 -36.67 -25.83 1.78
N ARG A 358 -35.69 -25.32 1.02
CA ARG A 358 -34.35 -25.90 0.95
C ARG A 358 -33.60 -25.89 2.28
N ASP A 359 -33.92 -24.93 3.15
CA ASP A 359 -33.23 -24.67 4.42
C ASP A 359 -33.96 -25.29 5.61
N THR A 360 -34.93 -26.20 5.42
CA THR A 360 -35.73 -26.79 6.51
C THR A 360 -35.91 -28.30 6.38
N ARG A 361 -35.03 -28.96 5.61
CA ARG A 361 -35.11 -30.39 5.29
C ARG A 361 -35.04 -31.26 6.55
N LEU A 362 -34.18 -30.92 7.50
CA LEU A 362 -33.99 -31.68 8.73
C LEU A 362 -35.22 -31.58 9.64
N PHE A 363 -35.81 -30.38 9.76
CA PHE A 363 -37.07 -30.24 10.50
C PHE A 363 -38.22 -30.96 9.80
N SER A 364 -38.25 -30.92 8.46
CA SER A 364 -39.23 -31.66 7.67
C SER A 364 -39.14 -33.16 7.94
N GLN A 365 -37.94 -33.73 8.03
CA GLN A 365 -37.72 -35.14 8.39
C GLN A 365 -38.25 -35.45 9.79
N LEU A 366 -38.07 -34.56 10.76
CA LEU A 366 -38.65 -34.74 12.09
C LEU A 366 -40.18 -34.73 12.03
N LEU A 367 -40.78 -33.79 11.29
CA LEU A 367 -42.23 -33.73 11.11
C LEU A 367 -42.78 -35.00 10.45
N THR A 368 -42.10 -35.54 9.44
CA THR A 368 -42.54 -36.77 8.74
C THR A 368 -42.28 -38.04 9.55
N SER A 369 -41.37 -38.01 10.53
CA SER A 369 -41.14 -39.13 11.47
C SER A 369 -42.22 -39.23 12.58
N LEU A 370 -43.02 -38.18 12.78
CA LEU A 370 -44.10 -38.19 13.76
C LEU A 370 -45.21 -39.18 13.37
N PRO A 371 -45.96 -39.76 14.32
CA PRO A 371 -47.18 -40.51 14.01
C PRO A 371 -48.19 -39.67 13.21
N GLU A 372 -48.97 -40.29 12.31
CA GLU A 372 -49.94 -39.58 11.45
C GLU A 372 -50.91 -38.67 12.24
N SER A 373 -51.33 -39.11 13.43
CA SER A 373 -52.20 -38.33 14.32
C SER A 373 -51.58 -37.00 14.77
N ARG A 374 -50.26 -36.94 14.88
CA ARG A 374 -49.50 -35.74 15.24
C ARG A 374 -49.19 -34.89 14.00
N GLN A 375 -48.86 -35.52 12.87
CA GLN A 375 -48.71 -34.81 11.59
C GLN A 375 -49.98 -34.07 11.19
N PHE A 376 -51.15 -34.66 11.47
CA PHE A 376 -52.46 -34.05 11.22
C PHE A 376 -52.59 -32.65 11.84
N VAL A 377 -52.00 -32.44 13.02
CA VAL A 377 -52.03 -31.12 13.69
C VAL A 377 -51.35 -30.06 12.84
N VAL A 378 -50.15 -30.35 12.33
CA VAL A 378 -49.36 -29.41 11.52
C VAL A 378 -49.92 -29.29 10.10
N ARG A 379 -50.54 -30.34 9.57
CA ARG A 379 -51.06 -30.38 8.20
C ARG A 379 -52.44 -29.72 8.03
N ASN A 380 -53.34 -29.90 9.00
CA ASN A 380 -54.77 -29.59 8.81
C ASN A 380 -55.32 -28.54 9.77
N LEU A 381 -54.76 -28.39 10.97
CA LEU A 381 -55.23 -27.38 11.92
C LEU A 381 -54.62 -26.02 11.61
N THR A 382 -55.28 -24.96 12.07
CA THR A 382 -54.69 -23.62 12.06
C THR A 382 -53.49 -23.58 12.99
N VAL A 383 -52.29 -23.35 12.46
CA VAL A 383 -51.04 -23.39 13.23
C VAL A 383 -50.13 -22.20 12.95
N THR A 384 -49.32 -21.86 13.94
CA THR A 384 -48.09 -21.08 13.73
C THR A 384 -46.90 -21.95 14.06
N VAL A 385 -45.98 -22.13 13.11
CA VAL A 385 -44.81 -23.00 13.29
C VAL A 385 -43.52 -22.19 13.23
N PHE A 386 -42.73 -22.24 14.29
CA PHE A 386 -41.38 -21.68 14.34
C PHE A 386 -40.37 -22.74 13.90
N VAL A 387 -40.01 -22.72 12.62
CA VAL A 387 -39.23 -23.78 12.00
C VAL A 387 -37.74 -23.47 12.14
N PRO A 388 -36.95 -24.31 12.84
CA PRO A 388 -35.50 -24.15 12.85
C PRO A 388 -34.96 -24.43 11.46
N THR A 389 -34.06 -23.57 10.98
CA THR A 389 -33.37 -23.83 9.73
C THR A 389 -32.44 -25.04 9.85
N ASP A 390 -32.00 -25.62 8.73
CA ASP A 390 -31.04 -26.73 8.69
C ASP A 390 -29.71 -26.31 9.35
N TRP A 391 -29.39 -25.01 9.29
CA TRP A 391 -28.29 -24.43 10.05
C TRP A 391 -28.54 -24.41 11.57
N ALA A 392 -29.77 -24.15 12.01
CA ALA A 392 -30.13 -24.28 13.43
C ALA A 392 -30.00 -25.73 13.90
N PHE A 393 -30.39 -26.69 13.05
CA PHE A 393 -30.25 -28.13 13.32
C PHE A 393 -28.80 -28.60 13.34
N SER A 394 -27.94 -28.06 12.48
CA SER A 394 -26.51 -28.44 12.45
C SER A 394 -25.76 -28.10 13.73
N LYS A 395 -26.32 -27.23 14.59
CA LYS A 395 -25.82 -26.93 15.95
C LYS A 395 -26.16 -28.00 16.99
N VAL A 396 -27.01 -28.96 16.66
CA VAL A 396 -27.32 -30.10 17.51
C VAL A 396 -26.29 -31.20 17.25
N PRO A 397 -25.73 -31.87 18.27
CA PRO A 397 -24.75 -32.93 18.05
C PRO A 397 -25.37 -34.15 17.33
N LEU A 398 -24.59 -34.86 16.51
CA LEU A 398 -25.11 -35.90 15.61
C LEU A 398 -25.85 -37.04 16.33
N TYR A 399 -25.35 -37.47 17.48
CA TYR A 399 -26.03 -38.46 18.32
C TYR A 399 -27.46 -38.04 18.67
N TRP A 400 -27.66 -36.76 19.00
CA TRP A 400 -28.97 -36.21 19.34
C TRP A 400 -29.86 -36.03 18.12
N GLN A 401 -29.29 -35.65 16.98
CA GLN A 401 -30.03 -35.63 15.71
C GLN A 401 -30.57 -37.04 15.40
N GLN A 402 -29.73 -38.06 15.52
CA GLN A 402 -30.12 -39.45 15.27
C GLN A 402 -31.22 -39.92 16.23
N ARG A 403 -31.07 -39.66 17.55
CA ARG A 403 -32.14 -39.95 18.53
C ARG A 403 -33.47 -39.30 18.19
N LEU A 404 -33.45 -38.03 17.75
CA LEU A 404 -34.66 -37.32 17.35
C LEU A 404 -35.28 -37.92 16.09
N THR A 405 -34.48 -38.38 15.13
CA THR A 405 -35.01 -39.08 13.94
C THR A 405 -35.54 -40.48 14.25
N GLU A 406 -35.03 -41.14 15.29
CA GLU A 406 -35.49 -42.44 15.78
C GLU A 406 -36.75 -42.34 16.66
N GLY A 407 -37.33 -41.15 16.82
CA GLY A 407 -38.58 -40.93 17.57
C GLY A 407 -38.39 -40.61 19.06
N HIS A 408 -37.14 -40.56 19.56
CA HIS A 408 -36.88 -40.29 20.97
C HIS A 408 -36.93 -38.80 21.29
N GLY A 409 -38.03 -38.35 21.89
CA GLY A 409 -38.22 -36.95 22.29
C GLY A 409 -38.61 -36.02 21.13
N THR A 410 -38.93 -36.58 19.97
CA THR A 410 -39.34 -35.87 18.75
C THR A 410 -40.62 -35.08 18.97
N ASP A 411 -41.64 -35.69 19.58
CA ASP A 411 -42.91 -35.01 19.91
C ASP A 411 -42.68 -33.75 20.73
N GLN A 412 -41.92 -33.86 21.83
CA GLN A 412 -41.65 -32.73 22.74
C GLN A 412 -40.88 -31.60 22.05
N THR A 413 -39.98 -31.98 21.13
CA THR A 413 -39.15 -31.07 20.37
C THR A 413 -39.94 -30.38 19.27
N VAL A 414 -40.75 -31.08 18.48
CA VAL A 414 -41.60 -30.46 17.47
C VAL A 414 -42.64 -29.56 18.13
N PHE A 415 -43.28 -30.02 19.21
CA PHE A 415 -44.30 -29.23 19.90
C PHE A 415 -43.76 -28.07 20.74
N SER A 416 -42.44 -27.94 20.90
CA SER A 416 -41.82 -26.70 21.39
C SER A 416 -41.75 -25.59 20.32
N HIS A 417 -42.11 -25.91 19.08
CA HIS A 417 -42.04 -25.02 17.92
C HIS A 417 -43.42 -24.75 17.29
N VAL A 418 -44.49 -25.39 17.77
CA VAL A 418 -45.83 -25.30 17.18
C VAL A 418 -46.79 -24.65 18.16
N ILE A 419 -47.54 -23.67 17.66
CA ILE A 419 -48.72 -23.09 18.30
C ILE A 419 -49.94 -23.57 17.53
N ALA A 420 -50.92 -24.15 18.22
CA ALA A 420 -52.16 -24.61 17.62
C ALA A 420 -53.32 -23.64 17.88
N GLY A 421 -54.23 -23.51 16.90
CA GLY A 421 -55.47 -22.74 17.01
C GLY A 421 -55.31 -21.23 16.83
N SER A 422 -54.12 -20.74 16.46
CA SER A 422 -53.87 -19.31 16.27
C SER A 422 -52.84 -19.06 15.17
N VAL A 423 -53.06 -18.00 14.39
CA VAL A 423 -52.09 -17.44 13.46
C VAL A 423 -51.44 -16.23 14.14
N VAL A 424 -50.16 -16.35 14.47
CA VAL A 424 -49.39 -15.31 15.16
C VAL A 424 -48.49 -14.65 14.13
N ASP A 425 -49.03 -13.63 13.46
CA ASP A 425 -48.35 -12.78 12.48
C ASP A 425 -47.48 -11.71 13.18
N SER A 426 -46.36 -11.33 12.54
CA SER A 426 -45.42 -10.33 13.05
C SER A 426 -46.05 -8.99 13.40
N SER A 427 -47.10 -8.58 12.70
CA SER A 427 -47.86 -7.35 12.96
C SER A 427 -48.53 -7.33 14.34
N LEU A 428 -48.71 -8.49 14.96
CA LEU A 428 -49.29 -8.63 16.30
C LEU A 428 -48.23 -8.73 17.39
N TRP A 429 -46.94 -8.79 17.03
CA TRP A 429 -45.85 -9.01 17.97
C TRP A 429 -45.60 -7.78 18.83
N LYS A 430 -45.39 -8.00 20.12
CA LYS A 430 -44.98 -6.95 21.07
C LYS A 430 -43.80 -7.45 21.89
N ASP A 431 -42.84 -6.56 22.17
CA ASP A 431 -41.76 -6.89 23.09
C ASP A 431 -42.33 -7.33 24.46
N GLY A 432 -41.83 -8.46 24.96
CA GLY A 432 -42.32 -9.12 26.18
C GLY A 432 -43.58 -10.00 26.00
N GLN A 433 -44.17 -10.08 24.80
CA GLN A 433 -45.31 -10.96 24.55
C GLN A 433 -44.92 -12.42 24.74
N THR A 434 -45.72 -13.15 25.51
CA THR A 434 -45.48 -14.58 25.76
C THR A 434 -46.42 -15.44 24.93
N LEU A 435 -45.85 -16.43 24.25
CA LEU A 435 -46.53 -17.41 23.42
C LEU A 435 -46.47 -18.77 24.09
N THR A 436 -47.60 -19.46 24.18
CA THR A 436 -47.69 -20.81 24.72
C THR A 436 -47.60 -21.83 23.59
N MET A 437 -46.57 -22.68 23.64
CA MET A 437 -46.35 -23.75 22.67
C MET A 437 -47.18 -24.98 23.01
N MET A 438 -47.35 -25.89 22.05
CA MET A 438 -48.12 -27.13 22.22
C MET A 438 -47.59 -28.06 23.32
N ASN A 439 -46.31 -27.93 23.68
CA ASN A 439 -45.70 -28.70 24.76
C ASN A 439 -45.87 -28.06 26.16
N ASN A 440 -46.76 -27.06 26.30
CA ASN A 440 -47.01 -26.25 27.50
C ASN A 440 -45.83 -25.40 27.99
N LYS A 441 -44.69 -25.38 27.28
CA LYS A 441 -43.64 -24.38 27.53
C LYS A 441 -44.04 -23.07 26.88
N THR A 442 -43.53 -21.98 27.44
CA THR A 442 -43.74 -20.64 26.90
C THR A 442 -42.45 -20.07 26.33
N VAL A 443 -42.62 -19.22 25.33
CA VAL A 443 -41.56 -18.46 24.66
C VAL A 443 -41.96 -17.00 24.63
N THR A 444 -41.05 -16.11 24.99
CA THR A 444 -41.26 -14.67 25.00
C THR A 444 -40.64 -14.05 23.76
N ILE A 445 -41.40 -13.20 23.07
CA ILE A 445 -40.89 -12.36 21.97
C ILE A 445 -40.09 -11.21 22.58
N ARG A 446 -38.88 -11.01 22.07
CA ARG A 446 -38.00 -9.89 22.41
C ARG A 446 -37.68 -9.09 21.16
N GLU A 447 -37.83 -7.77 21.22
CA GLU A 447 -37.40 -6.87 20.15
C GLU A 447 -36.09 -6.18 20.53
N MET A 448 -35.04 -6.38 19.73
CA MET A 448 -33.71 -5.83 19.97
C MET A 448 -33.12 -5.30 18.67
N ALA A 449 -32.75 -4.02 18.63
CA ALA A 449 -32.18 -3.36 17.45
C ALA A 449 -33.02 -3.50 16.15
N GLY A 450 -34.36 -3.58 16.29
CA GLY A 450 -35.29 -3.77 15.18
C GLY A 450 -35.39 -5.21 14.66
N GLU A 451 -34.83 -6.18 15.40
CA GLU A 451 -34.96 -7.61 15.12
C GLU A 451 -35.76 -8.31 16.21
N PHE A 452 -36.43 -9.39 15.83
CA PHE A 452 -37.21 -10.19 16.77
C PHE A 452 -36.49 -11.48 17.16
N TYR A 453 -36.55 -11.77 18.46
CA TYR A 453 -35.98 -12.95 19.08
C TYR A 453 -37.07 -13.70 19.84
N LEU A 454 -36.97 -15.02 19.84
CA LEU A 454 -37.74 -15.93 20.64
C LEU A 454 -36.87 -16.41 21.80
N GLU A 455 -37.25 -16.05 23.02
CA GLU A 455 -36.56 -16.41 24.25
C GLU A 455 -37.37 -17.46 25.00
N THR A 456 -36.77 -18.61 25.31
CA THR A 456 -37.44 -19.64 26.10
C THR A 456 -37.68 -19.15 27.54
N SER A 457 -38.73 -19.65 28.19
CA SER A 457 -39.11 -19.27 29.56
C SER A 457 -38.01 -19.49 30.62
N ASP A 458 -37.11 -20.45 30.39
CA ASP A 458 -35.94 -20.71 31.22
C ASP A 458 -34.75 -19.78 30.91
N GLN A 459 -34.88 -18.89 29.92
CA GLN A 459 -33.85 -17.96 29.42
C GLN A 459 -32.58 -18.66 28.90
N ARG A 460 -32.64 -19.97 28.65
CA ARG A 460 -31.47 -20.75 28.22
C ARG A 460 -31.24 -20.68 26.72
N VAL A 461 -32.30 -20.47 25.94
CA VAL A 461 -32.25 -20.37 24.48
C VAL A 461 -32.82 -19.03 24.04
N ARG A 462 -32.08 -18.36 23.17
CA ARG A 462 -32.56 -17.22 22.40
C ARG A 462 -32.36 -17.45 20.92
N SER A 463 -33.44 -17.44 20.15
CA SER A 463 -33.44 -17.72 18.72
C SER A 463 -33.89 -16.49 17.93
N ARG A 464 -33.02 -15.98 17.05
CA ARG A 464 -33.41 -14.90 16.12
C ARG A 464 -34.41 -15.44 15.12
N VAL A 465 -35.46 -14.67 14.84
CA VAL A 465 -36.38 -14.96 13.74
C VAL A 465 -35.78 -14.41 12.45
N GLU A 466 -35.45 -15.30 11.51
CA GLU A 466 -34.83 -14.92 10.23
C GLU A 466 -35.85 -14.47 9.20
N VAL A 467 -36.95 -15.21 9.13
CA VAL A 467 -37.98 -15.01 8.13
C VAL A 467 -39.31 -15.10 8.85
N MET A 468 -40.07 -14.04 8.73
CA MET A 468 -41.37 -13.91 9.37
C MET A 468 -42.47 -14.07 8.34
N ASP A 469 -43.64 -14.50 8.81
CA ASP A 469 -44.91 -14.48 8.08
C ASP A 469 -44.92 -15.27 6.76
N ILE A 470 -44.25 -16.42 6.70
CA ILE A 470 -44.38 -17.33 5.55
C ILE A 470 -45.80 -17.87 5.54
N GLY A 471 -46.63 -17.36 4.63
CA GLY A 471 -48.02 -17.74 4.51
C GLY A 471 -48.18 -19.19 4.03
N VAL A 472 -49.00 -19.96 4.74
CA VAL A 472 -49.40 -21.33 4.35
C VAL A 472 -50.92 -21.46 4.43
N ILE A 473 -51.52 -22.42 3.73
CA ILE A 473 -53.00 -22.50 3.63
C ILE A 473 -53.69 -22.72 5.00
N ASN A 474 -52.98 -23.28 5.97
CA ASN A 474 -53.46 -23.55 7.32
C ASN A 474 -52.75 -22.72 8.40
N GLY A 475 -52.17 -21.56 8.06
CA GLY A 475 -51.61 -20.64 9.05
C GLY A 475 -50.32 -19.93 8.61
N ALA A 476 -49.34 -19.86 9.50
CA ALA A 476 -48.08 -19.15 9.24
C ALA A 476 -46.85 -19.95 9.69
N VAL A 477 -45.75 -19.78 8.98
CA VAL A 477 -44.44 -20.35 9.29
C VAL A 477 -43.43 -19.21 9.50
N HIS A 478 -42.59 -19.34 10.52
CA HIS A 478 -41.51 -18.41 10.82
C HIS A 478 -40.19 -19.18 10.91
N LEU A 479 -39.17 -18.80 10.17
CA LEU A 479 -37.86 -19.47 10.23
C LEU A 479 -37.02 -18.89 11.37
N ILE A 480 -36.35 -19.76 12.13
CA ILE A 480 -35.58 -19.38 13.31
C ILE A 480 -34.16 -19.95 13.31
N LYS A 481 -33.22 -19.24 13.95
CA LYS A 481 -31.78 -19.56 13.92
C LYS A 481 -31.28 -20.64 14.88
N ASN A 482 -32.08 -20.97 15.90
CA ASN A 482 -31.77 -21.93 16.94
C ASN A 482 -33.03 -22.72 17.29
N MET A 483 -32.88 -24.01 17.59
CA MET A 483 -33.98 -24.80 18.15
C MET A 483 -34.36 -24.26 19.53
N LEU A 484 -35.67 -24.16 19.80
CA LEU A 484 -36.24 -23.68 21.06
C LEU A 484 -36.16 -24.72 22.20
N TYR A 485 -35.15 -25.60 22.15
CA TYR A 485 -34.97 -26.73 23.07
C TYR A 485 -33.47 -27.08 23.19
N SER A 486 -32.84 -26.90 24.37
CA SER A 486 -31.38 -27.08 24.55
C SER A 486 -30.93 -27.84 25.81
N ASP A 487 -31.83 -28.44 26.59
CA ASP A 487 -31.47 -29.10 27.86
C ASP A 487 -30.90 -30.52 27.70
N GLN A 488 -30.60 -30.96 26.48
CA GLN A 488 -30.28 -32.37 26.22
C GLN A 488 -28.79 -32.70 26.29
N PHE A 489 -27.90 -31.75 26.01
CA PHE A 489 -26.47 -32.04 25.86
C PHE A 489 -25.58 -30.95 26.46
N THR A 490 -24.40 -31.33 26.93
CA THR A 490 -23.36 -30.45 27.49
C THR A 490 -22.47 -29.87 26.39
N VAL A 491 -21.62 -28.90 26.72
CA VAL A 491 -20.61 -28.39 25.78
C VAL A 491 -19.68 -29.51 25.32
N TRP A 492 -19.31 -30.45 26.19
CA TRP A 492 -18.46 -31.58 25.79
C TRP A 492 -19.15 -32.53 24.81
N ASP A 493 -20.45 -32.78 24.98
CA ASP A 493 -21.24 -33.60 24.03
C ASP A 493 -21.24 -32.93 22.64
N ALA A 494 -21.40 -31.60 22.58
CA ALA A 494 -21.28 -30.84 21.34
C ALA A 494 -19.89 -30.95 20.72
N VAL A 495 -18.83 -30.80 21.53
CA VAL A 495 -17.45 -30.95 21.06
C VAL A 495 -17.17 -32.35 20.51
N SER A 496 -17.74 -33.39 21.13
CA SER A 496 -17.49 -34.80 20.77
C SER A 496 -18.18 -35.22 19.47
N ASP A 497 -19.42 -34.77 19.27
CA ASP A 497 -20.29 -35.30 18.21
C ASP A 497 -20.50 -34.34 17.04
N MET A 498 -20.06 -33.08 17.14
CA MET A 498 -20.13 -32.15 16.02
C MET A 498 -18.94 -32.35 15.06
N PRO A 499 -19.19 -32.62 13.76
CA PRO A 499 -18.11 -32.88 12.80
C PRO A 499 -17.07 -31.77 12.74
N GLN A 500 -17.47 -30.52 12.93
CA GLN A 500 -16.63 -29.32 12.84
C GLN A 500 -15.63 -29.15 14.00
N LEU A 501 -15.77 -29.93 15.08
CA LEU A 501 -14.97 -29.84 16.30
C LEU A 501 -14.16 -31.11 16.61
N ARG A 502 -14.20 -32.11 15.73
CA ARG A 502 -13.50 -33.40 15.93
C ARG A 502 -12.02 -33.25 16.23
N SER A 503 -11.33 -32.30 15.59
CA SER A 503 -9.89 -32.11 15.76
C SER A 503 -9.55 -31.54 17.14
N ILE A 504 -10.33 -30.58 17.64
CA ILE A 504 -10.15 -30.03 18.99
C ILE A 504 -10.61 -31.03 20.05
N HIS A 505 -11.65 -31.81 19.78
CA HIS A 505 -12.05 -32.94 20.63
C HIS A 505 -10.89 -33.91 20.83
N ASP A 506 -10.30 -34.43 19.75
CA ASP A 506 -9.23 -35.43 19.81
C ASP A 506 -8.00 -34.88 20.54
N PHE A 507 -7.69 -33.59 20.31
CA PHE A 507 -6.60 -32.90 20.98
C PHE A 507 -6.84 -32.74 22.48
N LEU A 508 -8.00 -32.21 22.90
CA LEU A 508 -8.35 -32.03 24.31
C LEU A 508 -8.46 -33.37 25.04
N ASN A 509 -9.05 -34.38 24.40
CA ASN A 509 -9.23 -35.71 24.98
C ASN A 509 -7.88 -36.41 25.23
N SER A 510 -6.88 -36.15 24.39
CA SER A 510 -5.55 -36.77 24.50
C SER A 510 -4.64 -36.06 25.51
N HIS A 511 -4.75 -34.72 25.63
CA HIS A 511 -3.75 -33.92 26.36
C HIS A 511 -4.28 -33.19 27.61
N PHE A 512 -5.57 -32.86 27.68
CA PHE A 512 -6.12 -31.94 28.69
C PHE A 512 -7.41 -32.47 29.33
N GLN A 513 -7.28 -33.50 30.16
CA GLN A 513 -8.43 -34.10 30.88
C GLN A 513 -9.17 -33.09 31.79
N GLU A 514 -8.47 -32.10 32.34
CA GLU A 514 -9.08 -31.04 33.17
C GLU A 514 -10.08 -30.20 32.38
N MET A 515 -9.71 -29.77 31.16
CA MET A 515 -10.60 -29.06 30.26
C MET A 515 -11.79 -29.94 29.87
N ARG A 516 -11.57 -31.22 29.57
CA ARG A 516 -12.64 -32.17 29.29
C ARG A 516 -13.64 -32.27 30.44
N ALA A 517 -13.15 -32.46 31.67
CA ALA A 517 -14.01 -32.56 32.85
C ALA A 517 -14.85 -31.29 33.04
N MET A 518 -14.24 -30.11 32.89
CA MET A 518 -14.93 -28.83 32.97
C MET A 518 -16.05 -28.70 31.91
N LEU A 519 -15.80 -29.09 30.67
CA LEU A 519 -16.79 -28.98 29.58
C LEU A 519 -17.93 -30.00 29.69
N ASN A 520 -17.72 -31.12 30.40
CA ASN A 520 -18.67 -32.22 30.52
C ASN A 520 -19.58 -32.14 31.76
N MET A 521 -19.23 -31.32 32.75
CA MET A 521 -20.04 -31.21 33.97
C MET A 521 -21.35 -30.46 33.71
N SER A 522 -22.50 -31.14 33.89
CA SER A 522 -23.84 -30.56 33.77
C SER A 522 -24.20 -29.58 34.88
N THR A 523 -23.48 -29.61 36.01
CA THR A 523 -23.66 -28.74 37.18
C THR A 523 -22.68 -27.56 37.23
N ASN A 524 -21.84 -27.39 36.21
CA ASN A 524 -20.87 -26.29 36.14
C ASN A 524 -21.59 -24.93 36.10
N PRO A 525 -20.98 -23.81 36.56
CA PRO A 525 -21.56 -22.50 36.34
C PRO A 525 -21.67 -22.27 34.83
N GLU A 526 -22.76 -21.63 34.41
CA GLU A 526 -23.03 -21.43 32.99
C GLU A 526 -21.86 -20.69 32.33
N ASN A 527 -21.09 -21.37 31.49
CA ASN A 527 -19.89 -20.82 30.88
C ASN A 527 -20.14 -20.54 29.39
N THR A 528 -19.46 -19.53 28.86
CA THR A 528 -19.37 -19.32 27.42
C THR A 528 -18.01 -19.75 26.93
N VAL A 529 -18.00 -20.70 26.01
CA VAL A 529 -16.80 -21.38 25.51
C VAL A 529 -16.61 -21.01 24.05
N PHE A 530 -15.40 -20.60 23.70
CA PHE A 530 -15.02 -20.30 22.33
C PHE A 530 -14.05 -21.36 21.83
N LEU A 531 -14.38 -22.15 20.80
CA LEU A 531 -13.47 -23.21 20.33
C LEU A 531 -13.09 -23.00 18.87
N PRO A 532 -11.84 -23.31 18.48
CA PRO A 532 -11.42 -23.24 17.09
C PRO A 532 -12.14 -24.29 16.23
N SER A 533 -12.35 -23.98 14.96
CA SER A 533 -12.85 -24.97 13.98
C SER A 533 -11.78 -26.02 13.62
N ASN A 534 -12.19 -27.12 12.99
CA ASN A 534 -11.26 -28.11 12.44
C ASN A 534 -10.23 -27.51 11.47
N GLU A 535 -10.61 -26.51 10.68
CA GLU A 535 -9.70 -25.88 9.72
C GLU A 535 -8.55 -25.16 10.44
N VAL A 536 -8.86 -24.50 11.56
CA VAL A 536 -7.87 -23.89 12.44
C VAL A 536 -6.98 -24.95 13.06
N MET A 537 -7.58 -26.01 13.62
CA MET A 537 -6.83 -27.10 14.22
C MET A 537 -5.91 -27.79 13.22
N ALA A 538 -6.33 -28.00 11.97
CA ALA A 538 -5.48 -28.58 10.93
C ALA A 538 -4.21 -27.75 10.66
N ARG A 539 -4.28 -26.42 10.78
CA ARG A 539 -3.11 -25.52 10.64
C ARG A 539 -2.25 -25.45 11.91
N ALA A 540 -2.87 -25.64 13.08
CA ALA A 540 -2.26 -25.45 14.38
C ALA A 540 -1.70 -26.74 15.00
N LEU A 541 -2.22 -27.93 14.65
CA LEU A 541 -2.01 -29.17 15.40
C LEU A 541 -0.54 -29.54 15.60
N ASP A 542 0.28 -29.46 14.53
CA ASP A 542 1.72 -29.73 14.62
C ASP A 542 2.42 -28.81 15.61
N TYR A 543 2.07 -27.52 15.58
CA TYR A 543 2.62 -26.52 16.48
C TYR A 543 2.14 -26.72 17.92
N LEU A 544 0.86 -27.04 18.10
CA LEU A 544 0.29 -27.35 19.42
C LEU A 544 0.94 -28.59 20.04
N ASN A 545 1.20 -29.64 19.27
CA ASN A 545 1.91 -30.83 19.76
C ASN A 545 3.34 -30.52 20.22
N ILE A 546 4.04 -29.62 19.52
CA ILE A 546 5.34 -29.12 19.96
C ILE A 546 5.19 -28.33 21.26
N LEU A 547 4.22 -27.41 21.34
CA LEU A 547 3.97 -26.62 22.56
C LEU A 547 3.59 -27.49 23.76
N VAL A 548 2.81 -28.57 23.57
CA VAL A 548 2.52 -29.54 24.64
C VAL A 548 3.81 -30.12 25.21
N ALA A 549 4.78 -30.46 24.36
CA ALA A 549 6.06 -31.03 24.79
C ALA A 549 6.98 -29.98 25.46
N VAL A 550 6.84 -28.70 25.10
CA VAL A 550 7.68 -27.60 25.63
C VAL A 550 7.13 -27.04 26.94
N ASP A 551 5.85 -26.62 26.96
CA ASP A 551 5.18 -26.04 28.12
C ASP A 551 3.66 -26.28 28.05
N SER A 552 3.23 -27.44 28.54
CA SER A 552 1.82 -27.81 28.64
C SER A 552 1.01 -26.90 29.56
N GLY A 553 1.66 -26.26 30.55
CA GLY A 553 1.00 -25.36 31.50
C GLY A 553 0.63 -24.01 30.88
N MET A 554 1.53 -23.43 30.07
CA MET A 554 1.22 -22.24 29.28
C MET A 554 0.08 -22.52 28.29
N LEU A 555 0.13 -23.66 27.61
CA LEU A 555 -0.89 -24.05 26.65
C LEU A 555 -2.26 -24.26 27.32
N LEU A 556 -2.30 -24.93 28.48
CA LEU A 556 -3.53 -25.07 29.27
C LEU A 556 -4.13 -23.70 29.63
N LYS A 557 -3.31 -22.74 30.06
CA LYS A 557 -3.77 -21.37 30.35
C LYS A 557 -4.29 -20.65 29.10
N ALA A 558 -3.65 -20.84 27.94
CA ALA A 558 -4.16 -20.29 26.68
C ALA A 558 -5.52 -20.89 26.29
N LEU A 559 -5.72 -22.20 26.49
CA LEU A 559 -6.99 -22.88 26.28
C LEU A 559 -8.07 -22.42 27.29
N GLN A 560 -7.72 -22.23 28.57
CA GLN A 560 -8.61 -21.61 29.55
C GLN A 560 -8.97 -20.16 29.18
N GLY A 561 -8.09 -19.48 28.42
CA GLY A 561 -8.31 -18.16 27.85
C GLY A 561 -9.43 -18.10 26.80
N HIS A 562 -10.01 -19.25 26.45
CA HIS A 562 -11.16 -19.36 25.58
C HIS A 562 -12.49 -19.49 26.32
N VAL A 563 -12.48 -19.44 27.66
CA VAL A 563 -13.68 -19.63 28.47
C VAL A 563 -13.93 -18.40 29.33
N ILE A 564 -15.15 -17.88 29.27
CA ILE A 564 -15.63 -16.80 30.13
C ILE A 564 -16.81 -17.29 30.97
N SER A 565 -16.96 -16.72 32.16
CA SER A 565 -18.08 -17.01 33.05
C SER A 565 -19.36 -16.32 32.55
N GLY A 566 -20.51 -16.97 32.73
CA GLY A 566 -21.82 -16.47 32.31
C GLY A 566 -22.28 -17.07 30.98
N ARG A 567 -23.60 -17.14 30.80
CA ARG A 567 -24.25 -17.52 29.54
C ARG A 567 -24.37 -16.30 28.62
N HIS A 568 -23.46 -16.18 27.67
CA HIS A 568 -23.40 -15.07 26.73
C HIS A 568 -23.72 -15.55 25.30
N SER A 569 -24.91 -15.18 24.83
CA SER A 569 -25.29 -15.32 23.42
C SER A 569 -24.73 -14.16 22.59
N SER A 570 -24.73 -14.31 21.27
CA SER A 570 -24.33 -13.32 20.27
C SER A 570 -25.10 -12.00 20.39
N SER A 571 -26.35 -12.07 20.85
CA SER A 571 -27.21 -10.91 21.14
C SER A 571 -26.85 -10.18 22.44
N SER A 572 -26.15 -10.82 23.38
CA SER A 572 -25.72 -10.21 24.63
C SER A 572 -24.48 -9.32 24.49
N PHE A 573 -23.70 -9.51 23.43
CA PHE A 573 -22.53 -8.68 23.13
C PHE A 573 -22.97 -7.36 22.50
N VAL A 574 -22.47 -6.24 23.03
CA VAL A 574 -22.75 -4.89 22.54
C VAL A 574 -21.44 -4.11 22.48
N GLY A 575 -21.21 -3.43 21.35
CA GLY A 575 -20.00 -2.62 21.15
C GLY A 575 -18.71 -3.42 21.31
N GLU A 576 -17.71 -2.80 21.92
CA GLU A 576 -16.43 -3.42 22.28
C GLU A 576 -16.34 -3.59 23.80
N THR A 577 -16.22 -4.84 24.26
CA THR A 577 -16.18 -5.17 25.68
C THR A 577 -15.08 -6.19 25.96
N THR A 578 -14.29 -5.95 27.01
CA THR A 578 -13.26 -6.89 27.49
C THR A 578 -13.82 -7.79 28.59
N TYR A 579 -13.66 -9.10 28.42
CA TYR A 579 -14.07 -10.14 29.36
C TYR A 579 -12.86 -10.76 30.05
N ILE A 580 -13.01 -11.02 31.34
CA ILE A 580 -12.04 -11.80 32.13
C ILE A 580 -12.32 -13.27 31.85
N THR A 581 -11.28 -14.01 31.46
CA THR A 581 -11.35 -15.45 31.18
C THR A 581 -11.02 -16.27 32.41
N LEU A 582 -11.30 -17.58 32.34
CA LEU A 582 -10.97 -18.52 33.43
C LEU A 582 -9.46 -18.70 33.62
N ALA A 583 -8.63 -18.26 32.68
CA ALA A 583 -7.18 -18.43 32.72
C ALA A 583 -6.45 -17.62 33.80
N GLN A 584 -7.13 -16.71 34.52
CA GLN A 584 -6.62 -15.78 35.56
C GLN A 584 -5.14 -15.35 35.41
N ASN A 585 -4.89 -14.03 35.21
CA ASN A 585 -3.59 -13.37 34.92
C ASN A 585 -3.40 -12.95 33.44
N GLY A 586 -4.23 -12.04 32.93
CA GLY A 586 -3.92 -11.26 31.73
C GLY A 586 -4.34 -11.86 30.37
N LYS A 587 -4.85 -13.09 30.32
CA LYS A 587 -5.43 -13.70 29.10
C LYS A 587 -6.89 -13.29 28.88
N ASN A 588 -7.20 -12.00 29.06
CA ASN A 588 -8.52 -11.47 28.79
C ASN A 588 -8.81 -11.53 27.29
N ILE A 589 -10.10 -11.56 26.93
CA ILE A 589 -10.53 -11.47 25.54
C ILE A 589 -11.36 -10.22 25.35
N THR A 590 -11.14 -9.52 24.24
CA THR A 590 -11.96 -8.38 23.83
C THR A 590 -12.91 -8.83 22.74
N ILE A 591 -14.21 -8.72 23.00
CA ILE A 591 -15.26 -9.07 22.04
C ILE A 591 -15.80 -7.76 21.47
N ARG A 592 -15.80 -7.65 20.15
CA ARG A 592 -16.33 -6.52 19.40
C ARG A 592 -17.43 -6.99 18.46
N LYS A 593 -18.60 -6.33 18.54
CA LYS A 593 -19.72 -6.48 17.62
C LYS A 593 -19.96 -5.13 16.95
N ALA A 594 -19.85 -5.08 15.62
CA ALA A 594 -20.07 -3.83 14.89
C ALA A 594 -21.56 -3.46 14.90
N GLU A 595 -21.89 -2.17 15.00
CA GLU A 595 -23.30 -1.72 15.04
C GLU A 595 -24.05 -1.98 13.72
N SER A 596 -23.34 -1.97 12.60
CA SER A 596 -23.89 -2.18 11.25
C SER A 596 -23.79 -3.62 10.74
N SER A 597 -23.07 -4.51 11.43
CA SER A 597 -22.88 -5.90 10.97
C SER A 597 -23.22 -6.92 12.06
N SER A 598 -23.72 -8.09 11.66
CA SER A 598 -23.93 -9.21 12.57
C SER A 598 -22.62 -9.89 12.97
N GLU A 599 -21.47 -9.42 12.45
CA GLU A 599 -20.15 -9.99 12.65
C GLU A 599 -19.65 -9.74 14.07
N ILE A 600 -19.10 -10.78 14.69
CA ILE A 600 -18.51 -10.72 16.02
C ILE A 600 -17.05 -11.14 15.89
N THR A 601 -16.16 -10.25 16.31
CA THR A 601 -14.73 -10.48 16.36
C THR A 601 -14.27 -10.56 17.80
N ILE A 602 -13.46 -11.56 18.12
CA ILE A 602 -12.91 -11.81 19.45
C ILE A 602 -11.40 -11.75 19.34
N THR A 603 -10.78 -10.94 20.19
CA THR A 603 -9.32 -10.78 20.22
C THR A 603 -8.78 -11.24 21.56
N GLY A 604 -7.82 -12.17 21.54
CA GLY A 604 -7.13 -12.68 22.73
C GLY A 604 -5.65 -12.89 22.43
N GLY A 605 -4.77 -12.28 23.24
CA GLY A 605 -3.31 -12.38 23.05
C GLY A 605 -2.85 -11.95 21.65
N HIS A 606 -3.35 -10.82 21.17
CA HIS A 606 -3.13 -10.25 19.83
C HIS A 606 -3.64 -11.08 18.63
N VAL A 607 -4.24 -12.25 18.87
CA VAL A 607 -4.94 -13.02 17.82
C VAL A 607 -6.39 -12.58 17.76
N THR A 608 -6.82 -12.08 16.61
CA THR A 608 -8.22 -11.73 16.34
C THR A 608 -8.88 -12.82 15.51
N SER A 609 -9.99 -13.35 16.03
CA SER A 609 -10.80 -14.37 15.38
C SER A 609 -12.24 -13.89 15.18
N LYS A 610 -12.84 -14.25 14.06
CA LYS A 610 -14.28 -14.14 13.82
C LYS A 610 -15.01 -15.34 14.41
N VAL A 611 -16.20 -15.09 14.94
CA VAL A 611 -17.11 -16.16 15.36
C VAL A 611 -17.83 -16.72 14.13
N LEU A 612 -17.45 -17.93 13.71
CA LEU A 612 -18.02 -18.67 12.58
C LEU A 612 -19.41 -19.21 12.90
N VAL A 613 -19.55 -19.91 14.03
CA VAL A 613 -20.83 -20.47 14.49
C VAL A 613 -21.14 -19.89 15.85
N LYS A 614 -22.28 -19.19 15.92
CA LYS A 614 -22.74 -18.49 17.12
C LYS A 614 -23.85 -19.29 17.80
N ASP A 615 -23.95 -19.17 19.11
CA ASP A 615 -25.11 -19.58 19.91
C ASP A 615 -25.42 -21.08 19.85
N ILE A 616 -24.41 -21.93 20.05
CA ILE A 616 -24.65 -23.36 20.28
C ILE A 616 -25.04 -23.52 21.77
N TYR A 617 -26.35 -23.55 22.02
CA TYR A 617 -26.88 -23.65 23.38
C TYR A 617 -26.72 -25.06 23.94
N CYS A 618 -26.06 -25.15 25.09
CA CYS A 618 -25.83 -26.38 25.84
C CYS A 618 -26.44 -26.27 27.26
N SER A 619 -26.61 -27.41 27.93
CA SER A 619 -27.15 -27.50 29.29
C SER A 619 -26.29 -26.77 30.33
N ASN A 620 -24.97 -26.77 30.15
CA ASN A 620 -23.98 -26.15 31.05
C ASN A 620 -23.34 -24.86 30.49
N GLY A 621 -23.85 -24.31 29.37
CA GLY A 621 -23.26 -23.10 28.79
C GLY A 621 -23.67 -22.79 27.36
N VAL A 622 -22.91 -21.90 26.73
CA VAL A 622 -23.02 -21.58 25.30
C VAL A 622 -21.66 -21.80 24.64
N LEU A 623 -21.66 -22.47 23.50
CA LEU A 623 -20.49 -22.69 22.67
C LEU A 623 -20.54 -21.80 21.43
N HIS A 624 -19.40 -21.21 21.09
CA HIS A 624 -19.18 -20.48 19.85
C HIS A 624 -17.96 -21.06 19.13
N ILE A 625 -18.03 -21.24 17.82
CA ILE A 625 -16.94 -21.76 17.00
C ILE A 625 -16.21 -20.60 16.31
N LEU A 626 -14.89 -20.62 16.37
CA LEU A 626 -13.98 -19.57 15.93
C LEU A 626 -13.24 -19.92 14.64
N ASP A 627 -12.86 -18.91 13.87
CA ASP A 627 -12.00 -19.01 12.68
C ASP A 627 -10.49 -18.95 12.98
N ASP A 628 -10.12 -18.85 14.25
CA ASP A 628 -8.74 -18.92 14.76
C ASP A 628 -8.70 -19.41 16.23
N LEU A 629 -7.50 -19.74 16.70
CA LEU A 629 -7.23 -20.13 18.09
C LEU A 629 -6.75 -18.90 18.86
N LEU A 630 -7.50 -18.48 19.88
CA LEU A 630 -7.14 -17.30 20.67
C LEU A 630 -5.84 -17.54 21.44
N HIS A 631 -5.09 -16.46 21.67
CA HIS A 631 -3.85 -16.42 22.43
C HIS A 631 -2.66 -17.19 21.83
N ILE A 632 -2.85 -17.93 20.74
CA ILE A 632 -1.82 -18.74 20.07
C ILE A 632 -1.93 -18.50 18.55
N PRO A 633 -0.94 -17.87 17.90
CA PRO A 633 -1.01 -17.65 16.45
C PRO A 633 -1.00 -18.97 15.69
N THR A 634 -1.93 -19.12 14.73
CA THR A 634 -2.04 -20.33 13.88
C THR A 634 -1.73 -20.08 12.41
N ARG A 635 -1.44 -18.83 12.04
CA ARG A 635 -1.25 -18.37 10.66
C ARG A 635 0.18 -17.90 10.45
N THR A 636 0.68 -18.07 9.23
CA THR A 636 1.96 -17.51 8.80
C THR A 636 1.82 -16.01 8.55
N VAL A 637 2.94 -15.29 8.51
CA VAL A 637 3.00 -13.87 8.17
C VAL A 637 2.35 -13.63 6.80
N GLY A 638 2.66 -14.46 5.80
CA GLY A 638 2.04 -14.36 4.47
C GLY A 638 0.52 -14.47 4.54
N HIS A 639 -0.01 -15.37 5.36
CA HIS A 639 -1.46 -15.54 5.51
C HIS A 639 -2.11 -14.37 6.27
N GLU A 640 -1.49 -13.86 7.33
CA GLU A 640 -1.97 -12.67 8.07
C GLU A 640 -2.11 -11.45 7.17
N ILE A 641 -1.18 -11.25 6.23
CA ILE A 641 -1.23 -10.13 5.29
C ILE A 641 -2.41 -10.27 4.31
N ARG A 642 -2.67 -11.48 3.81
CA ARG A 642 -3.75 -11.75 2.83
C ARG A 642 -5.16 -11.57 3.38
N LEU A 643 -5.35 -11.70 4.69
CA LEU A 643 -6.65 -11.57 5.33
C LEU A 643 -7.10 -10.12 5.54
N ARG A 644 -6.19 -9.16 5.35
CA ARG A 644 -6.39 -7.75 5.70
C ARG A 644 -6.64 -6.93 4.44
N PRO A 645 -7.89 -6.50 4.17
CA PRO A 645 -8.21 -5.70 2.99
C PRO A 645 -7.38 -4.41 2.89
N GLU A 646 -7.00 -3.83 4.04
CA GLU A 646 -6.15 -2.64 4.14
C GLU A 646 -4.70 -2.85 3.69
N LEU A 647 -4.25 -4.10 3.47
CA LEU A 647 -2.89 -4.45 3.03
C LEU A 647 -2.84 -5.01 1.60
N ARG A 648 -3.95 -4.97 0.87
CA ARG A 648 -4.11 -5.64 -0.44
C ARG A 648 -3.07 -5.22 -1.49
N TYR A 649 -2.62 -3.97 -1.51
CA TYR A 649 -1.60 -3.54 -2.47
C TYR A 649 -0.23 -4.18 -2.18
N MET A 650 0.18 -4.21 -0.91
CA MET A 650 1.41 -4.93 -0.52
C MET A 650 1.28 -6.42 -0.75
N GLN A 651 0.10 -7.03 -0.54
CA GLN A 651 -0.12 -8.44 -0.83
C GLN A 651 0.23 -8.78 -2.29
N VAL A 652 -0.24 -7.98 -3.24
CA VAL A 652 0.06 -8.18 -4.67
C VAL A 652 1.55 -8.05 -4.94
N LEU A 653 2.22 -7.07 -4.33
CA LEU A 653 3.66 -6.91 -4.50
C LEU A 653 4.46 -8.07 -3.90
N LEU A 654 4.11 -8.52 -2.70
CA LEU A 654 4.80 -9.62 -2.03
C LEU A 654 4.71 -10.93 -2.84
N GLN A 655 3.66 -11.12 -3.65
CA GLN A 655 3.56 -12.27 -4.57
C GLN A 655 4.58 -12.22 -5.72
N THR A 656 5.18 -11.06 -6.02
CA THR A 656 6.20 -10.92 -7.06
C THR A 656 7.60 -11.31 -6.59
N LEU A 657 7.81 -11.47 -5.27
CA LEU A 657 9.06 -11.97 -4.72
C LEU A 657 9.22 -13.46 -5.01
N ALA A 658 10.14 -13.80 -5.91
CA ALA A 658 10.47 -15.18 -6.24
C ALA A 658 11.64 -15.77 -5.40
N ASP A 659 12.11 -15.05 -4.37
CA ASP A 659 13.24 -15.47 -3.53
C ASP A 659 12.74 -16.39 -2.39
N PRO A 660 13.18 -17.66 -2.32
CA PRO A 660 12.74 -18.61 -1.28
C PRO A 660 13.01 -18.14 0.16
N GLN A 661 14.01 -17.27 0.38
CA GLN A 661 14.30 -16.72 1.70
C GLN A 661 13.20 -15.76 2.19
N TYR A 662 12.40 -15.23 1.28
CA TYR A 662 11.30 -14.29 1.53
C TYR A 662 9.92 -14.95 1.32
N ASP A 663 9.87 -16.29 1.30
CA ASP A 663 8.61 -17.00 1.34
C ASP A 663 7.97 -16.84 2.74
N LEU A 664 7.08 -15.85 2.86
CA LEU A 664 6.40 -15.51 4.10
C LEU A 664 5.45 -16.62 4.61
N ASP A 665 5.24 -17.67 3.82
CA ASP A 665 4.48 -18.85 4.20
C ASP A 665 5.36 -20.03 4.67
N ASP A 666 6.68 -19.92 4.54
CA ASP A 666 7.59 -20.92 5.09
C ASP A 666 7.63 -20.84 6.63
N ARG A 667 7.27 -21.96 7.27
CA ARG A 667 7.21 -22.10 8.73
C ARG A 667 8.59 -22.31 9.36
N ARG A 668 9.63 -22.56 8.56
CA ARG A 668 11.00 -22.82 9.04
C ARG A 668 11.80 -21.54 9.28
N HIS A 669 11.33 -20.41 8.74
CA HIS A 669 12.02 -19.14 8.79
C HIS A 669 11.24 -18.15 9.63
N ASN A 670 11.94 -17.34 10.42
CA ASN A 670 11.34 -16.32 11.26
C ASN A 670 11.39 -14.96 10.56
N TYR A 671 10.35 -14.14 10.75
CA TYR A 671 10.25 -12.84 10.09
C TYR A 671 9.76 -11.74 11.03
N THR A 672 10.25 -10.52 10.80
CA THR A 672 9.59 -9.30 11.24
C THR A 672 9.25 -8.50 9.98
N VAL A 673 7.97 -8.27 9.72
CA VAL A 673 7.51 -7.67 8.47
C VAL A 673 6.79 -6.36 8.74
N PHE A 674 7.25 -5.30 8.09
CA PHE A 674 6.62 -3.99 8.06
C PHE A 674 5.82 -3.88 6.77
N VAL A 675 4.50 -3.78 6.86
CA VAL A 675 3.61 -3.82 5.69
C VAL A 675 2.91 -2.48 5.54
N ALA A 676 3.15 -1.80 4.42
CA ALA A 676 2.48 -0.55 4.11
C ALA A 676 0.98 -0.78 3.86
N ASN A 677 0.12 0.05 4.46
CA ASN A 677 -1.32 0.01 4.18
C ASN A 677 -1.64 0.56 2.78
N ASN A 678 -2.89 0.41 2.33
CA ASN A 678 -3.29 0.90 1.01
C ASN A 678 -3.14 2.42 0.87
N ASP A 679 -3.33 3.19 1.95
CA ASP A 679 -3.18 4.65 1.94
C ASP A 679 -1.73 5.09 1.70
N ALA A 680 -0.75 4.30 2.14
CA ALA A 680 0.67 4.54 1.86
C ALA A 680 0.99 4.59 0.36
N PHE A 681 0.27 3.82 -0.46
CA PHE A 681 0.41 3.88 -1.92
C PHE A 681 -0.28 5.10 -2.51
N SER A 682 -1.39 5.54 -1.90
CA SER A 682 -2.09 6.77 -2.29
C SER A 682 -1.25 8.01 -2.04
N ALA A 683 -0.32 7.95 -1.08
CA ALA A 683 0.64 9.02 -0.81
C ALA A 683 1.80 9.08 -1.82
N LEU A 684 1.97 8.09 -2.71
CA LEU A 684 3.04 8.08 -3.70
C LEU A 684 2.58 8.66 -5.06
N PRO A 685 3.45 9.43 -5.75
CA PRO A 685 3.20 9.83 -7.13
C PRO A 685 3.00 8.61 -8.03
N TRP A 686 2.04 8.68 -8.97
CA TRP A 686 1.67 7.50 -9.76
C TRP A 686 2.81 6.90 -10.59
N ASN A 687 3.70 7.74 -11.11
CA ASN A 687 4.84 7.30 -11.91
C ASN A 687 5.77 6.40 -11.09
N THR A 688 5.83 6.66 -9.77
CA THR A 688 6.54 5.86 -8.78
C THR A 688 5.81 4.54 -8.57
N VAL A 689 4.48 4.55 -8.36
CA VAL A 689 3.69 3.32 -8.20
C VAL A 689 3.73 2.44 -9.46
N SER A 690 3.57 3.03 -10.64
CA SER A 690 3.64 2.33 -11.94
C SER A 690 5.01 1.70 -12.15
N SER A 691 6.08 2.47 -11.92
CA SER A 691 7.44 1.95 -12.02
C SER A 691 7.67 0.80 -11.02
N LEU A 692 7.03 0.83 -9.84
CA LEU A 692 7.16 -0.20 -8.80
C LEU A 692 6.45 -1.49 -9.20
N MET A 693 5.46 -1.41 -10.09
CA MET A 693 4.73 -2.57 -10.60
C MET A 693 5.39 -3.18 -11.85
N VAL A 694 6.15 -2.39 -12.62
CA VAL A 694 6.77 -2.83 -13.87
C VAL A 694 8.22 -3.28 -13.67
N ASN A 695 8.97 -2.59 -12.81
CA ASN A 695 10.38 -2.86 -12.61
C ASN A 695 10.59 -3.87 -11.46
N THR A 696 10.59 -5.16 -11.80
CA THR A 696 10.74 -6.28 -10.86
C THR A 696 11.98 -6.20 -9.96
N ASN A 697 13.09 -5.68 -10.47
CA ASN A 697 14.31 -5.47 -9.68
C ASN A 697 14.08 -4.42 -8.60
N TRP A 698 13.43 -3.30 -8.96
CA TRP A 698 13.10 -2.25 -8.00
C TRP A 698 12.07 -2.72 -6.97
N THR A 699 11.03 -3.42 -7.41
CA THR A 699 10.03 -4.05 -6.54
C THR A 699 10.70 -4.94 -5.50
N THR A 700 11.65 -5.77 -5.92
CA THR A 700 12.38 -6.69 -5.05
C THR A 700 13.14 -5.94 -3.96
N GLU A 701 13.87 -4.88 -4.32
CA GLU A 701 14.63 -4.08 -3.33
C GLU A 701 13.71 -3.35 -2.35
N VAL A 702 12.60 -2.80 -2.82
CA VAL A 702 11.59 -2.18 -1.94
C VAL A 702 11.05 -3.21 -0.95
N LEU A 703 10.67 -4.40 -1.42
CA LEU A 703 10.09 -5.42 -0.55
C LEU A 703 11.12 -6.00 0.44
N ARG A 704 12.40 -6.07 0.08
CA ARG A 704 13.48 -6.47 1.00
C ARG A 704 13.65 -5.53 2.20
N ALA A 705 13.32 -4.25 2.06
CA ALA A 705 13.34 -3.32 3.21
C ALA A 705 12.15 -3.52 4.16
N HIS A 706 11.06 -4.12 3.67
CA HIS A 706 9.84 -4.38 4.42
C HIS A 706 9.90 -5.72 5.17
N VAL A 707 10.81 -6.62 4.80
CA VAL A 707 10.94 -7.95 5.40
C VAL A 707 12.31 -8.10 6.07
N VAL A 708 12.32 -8.31 7.38
CA VAL A 708 13.53 -8.65 8.15
C VAL A 708 13.56 -10.16 8.42
N PRO A 709 14.33 -10.95 7.64
CA PRO A 709 14.43 -12.38 7.85
C PRO A 709 15.32 -12.72 9.06
N GLY A 710 15.00 -13.80 9.77
CA GLY A 710 15.79 -14.37 10.86
C GLY A 710 15.48 -13.83 12.26
N GLU A 711 14.64 -12.79 12.39
CA GLU A 711 14.32 -12.16 13.67
C GLU A 711 12.81 -12.04 13.89
N MET A 712 12.34 -12.39 15.09
CA MET A 712 10.96 -12.14 15.54
C MET A 712 10.96 -11.01 16.57
N ARG A 713 10.48 -9.83 16.18
CA ARG A 713 10.49 -8.65 17.04
C ARG A 713 9.09 -8.11 17.29
N GLN A 714 8.70 -8.10 18.57
CA GLN A 714 7.59 -7.27 19.06
C GLN A 714 8.06 -5.83 19.29
N LEU A 715 7.19 -4.86 19.03
CA LEU A 715 7.44 -3.42 19.17
C LEU A 715 7.00 -2.86 20.53
N GLU A 716 6.27 -3.62 21.34
CA GLU A 716 5.93 -3.22 22.71
C GLU A 716 7.17 -3.13 23.61
N GLU A 717 8.07 -4.11 23.50
CA GLU A 717 9.23 -4.31 24.37
C GLU A 717 10.55 -3.70 23.82
N ILE A 718 10.49 -2.88 22.77
CA ILE A 718 11.72 -2.29 22.21
C ILE A 718 12.27 -1.17 23.11
N PRO A 719 13.60 -1.08 23.29
CA PRO A 719 14.24 0.11 23.84
C PRO A 719 14.01 1.34 22.94
N ALA A 720 14.42 2.52 23.39
CA ALA A 720 14.15 3.78 22.69
C ALA A 720 14.58 3.77 21.19
N LYS A 721 15.64 3.01 20.86
CA LYS A 721 16.14 2.82 19.50
C LYS A 721 16.66 1.39 19.32
N VAL A 722 16.37 0.76 18.18
CA VAL A 722 16.86 -0.57 17.76
C VAL A 722 17.21 -0.54 16.28
N ALA A 723 18.26 -1.25 15.87
CA ALA A 723 18.57 -1.50 14.46
C ALA A 723 18.36 -2.98 14.15
N LEU A 724 17.57 -3.26 13.11
CA LEU A 724 17.33 -4.59 12.58
C LEU A 724 18.07 -4.74 11.25
N THR A 725 18.85 -5.80 11.09
CA THR A 725 19.61 -6.04 9.86
C THR A 725 18.79 -6.90 8.91
N ALA A 726 18.30 -6.32 7.82
CA ALA A 726 17.78 -7.05 6.67
C ALA A 726 18.94 -7.37 5.71
N LYS A 727 18.79 -8.37 4.84
CA LYS A 727 19.86 -8.74 3.90
C LYS A 727 20.13 -7.56 2.96
N PHE A 728 21.34 -6.99 3.02
CA PHE A 728 21.77 -5.78 2.31
C PHE A 728 21.11 -4.45 2.73
N ASN A 729 20.32 -4.41 3.81
CA ASN A 729 19.63 -3.19 4.26
C ASN A 729 19.49 -3.14 5.80
N VAL A 730 19.39 -1.94 6.40
CA VAL A 730 19.22 -1.78 7.86
C VAL A 730 17.97 -0.97 8.14
N VAL A 731 17.08 -1.53 8.96
CA VAL A 731 15.84 -0.88 9.39
C VAL A 731 15.98 -0.42 10.83
N TYR A 732 15.77 0.87 11.09
CA TYR A 732 15.85 1.44 12.43
C TYR A 732 14.45 1.61 13.02
N LEU A 733 14.27 1.15 14.25
CA LEU A 733 13.07 1.36 15.04
C LEU A 733 13.33 2.44 16.07
N VAL A 734 12.49 3.47 16.10
CA VAL A 734 12.62 4.59 17.03
C VAL A 734 11.30 4.85 17.74
N LYS A 735 11.33 4.87 19.08
CA LYS A 735 10.17 5.19 19.92
C LYS A 735 10.18 6.68 20.27
N ARG A 736 9.14 7.43 19.88
CA ARG A 736 8.97 8.87 20.20
C ARG A 736 7.55 9.16 20.63
N LYS A 737 7.36 9.87 21.74
CA LYS A 737 6.04 10.34 22.22
C LYS A 737 4.96 9.23 22.18
N ASN A 738 5.32 8.02 22.64
CA ASN A 738 4.49 6.80 22.65
C ASN A 738 4.13 6.17 21.28
N LYS A 739 4.70 6.70 20.18
CA LYS A 739 4.62 6.12 18.83
C LYS A 739 5.92 5.41 18.46
N VAL A 740 5.83 4.46 17.54
CA VAL A 740 7.00 3.76 16.97
C VAL A 740 7.12 4.15 15.50
N TYR A 741 8.34 4.50 15.10
CA TYR A 741 8.69 4.83 13.73
C TYR A 741 9.67 3.80 13.18
N VAL A 742 9.41 3.36 11.96
CA VAL A 742 10.30 2.52 11.16
C VAL A 742 11.04 3.42 10.19
N ILE A 743 12.36 3.44 10.27
CA ILE A 743 13.19 4.35 9.49
C ILE A 743 14.13 3.54 8.59
N ASN A 744 14.08 3.81 7.29
CA ASN A 744 14.95 3.20 6.31
C ASN A 744 15.25 4.19 5.18
N ASN A 745 16.53 4.39 4.85
CA ASN A 745 16.99 5.29 3.78
C ASN A 745 16.36 6.70 3.83
N ASN A 746 16.43 7.36 5.00
CA ASN A 746 15.82 8.67 5.30
C ASN A 746 14.29 8.76 5.19
N MET A 747 13.59 7.65 4.93
CA MET A 747 12.13 7.58 5.05
C MET A 747 11.76 7.14 6.47
N ALA A 748 10.87 7.88 7.13
CA ALA A 748 10.31 7.50 8.42
C ALA A 748 8.82 7.19 8.26
N ALA A 749 8.44 5.94 8.50
CA ALA A 749 7.07 5.46 8.50
C ALA A 749 6.56 5.29 9.93
N GLU A 750 5.37 5.78 10.24
CA GLU A 750 4.69 5.53 11.51
C GLU A 750 4.08 4.13 11.50
N VAL A 751 4.24 3.40 12.61
CA VAL A 751 3.55 2.12 12.81
C VAL A 751 2.11 2.39 13.28
N LEU A 752 1.15 2.07 12.42
CA LEU A 752 -0.29 2.24 12.65
C LEU A 752 -0.85 1.10 13.52
N THR A 753 -0.54 -0.13 13.15
CA THR A 753 -0.92 -1.35 13.88
C THR A 753 0.34 -2.15 14.14
N ARG A 754 0.63 -2.47 15.39
CA ARG A 754 1.81 -3.24 15.79
C ARG A 754 1.43 -4.58 16.37
N ASP A 755 2.40 -5.49 16.37
CA ASP A 755 2.37 -6.74 17.12
C ASP A 755 1.22 -7.66 16.68
N ILE A 756 1.04 -7.83 15.37
CA ILE A 756 0.16 -8.88 14.82
C ILE A 756 0.96 -10.18 14.82
N PRO A 757 0.56 -11.19 15.63
CA PRO A 757 1.33 -12.41 15.81
C PRO A 757 1.11 -13.38 14.63
N ALA A 758 2.18 -14.05 14.22
CA ALA A 758 2.14 -15.17 13.28
C ALA A 758 3.05 -16.30 13.79
N ILE A 759 2.83 -17.52 13.31
CA ILE A 759 3.63 -18.71 13.66
C ILE A 759 5.12 -18.47 13.39
N ASN A 760 5.41 -17.80 12.28
CA ASN A 760 6.74 -17.59 11.76
C ASN A 760 7.19 -16.13 11.86
N GLY A 761 6.54 -15.30 12.69
CA GLY A 761 6.95 -13.91 12.81
C GLY A 761 5.94 -12.92 13.40
N TRP A 762 6.23 -11.64 13.20
CA TRP A 762 5.37 -10.52 13.56
C TRP A 762 5.11 -9.61 12.37
N VAL A 763 3.88 -9.12 12.26
CA VAL A 763 3.47 -8.15 11.24
C VAL A 763 3.17 -6.80 11.89
N HIS A 764 3.69 -5.75 11.29
CA HIS A 764 3.52 -4.36 11.72
C HIS A 764 3.04 -3.54 10.53
N VAL A 765 1.86 -2.94 10.63
CA VAL A 765 1.29 -2.09 9.58
C VAL A 765 1.85 -0.69 9.68
N ILE A 766 2.36 -0.15 8.57
CA ILE A 766 2.97 1.18 8.48
C ILE A 766 2.22 2.10 7.50
N ASP A 767 2.37 3.40 7.69
CA ASP A 767 1.68 4.44 6.91
C ASP A 767 2.39 4.85 5.60
N ARG A 768 3.61 4.35 5.35
CA ARG A 768 4.46 4.73 4.21
C ARG A 768 5.25 3.55 3.68
N ILE A 769 5.56 3.56 2.38
CA ILE A 769 6.45 2.58 1.76
C ILE A 769 7.92 2.92 2.11
N LEU A 770 8.64 1.95 2.65
CA LEU A 770 10.08 2.05 2.89
C LEU A 770 10.86 2.05 1.57
N THR A 771 12.02 2.74 1.52
CA THR A 771 12.96 2.74 0.37
C THR A 771 12.44 3.31 -0.95
N VAL A 772 12.27 4.63 -1.04
CA VAL A 772 12.16 5.27 -2.37
C VAL A 772 13.10 6.48 -2.47
N PRO A 773 14.32 6.22 -2.96
CA PRO A 773 14.68 6.81 -4.24
C PRO A 773 15.35 5.80 -5.19
N TYR A 774 14.73 5.59 -6.37
CA TYR A 774 15.20 4.69 -7.44
C TYR A 774 16.13 5.36 -8.45
N ARG A 775 16.31 6.69 -8.35
CA ARG A 775 17.23 7.42 -9.22
C ARG A 775 18.64 7.09 -8.78
N ARG A 776 19.49 6.70 -9.73
CA ARG A 776 20.93 6.65 -9.47
C ARG A 776 21.39 8.05 -9.11
N LEU A 777 22.45 8.13 -8.34
CA LEU A 777 23.08 9.38 -8.00
C LEU A 777 23.39 10.18 -9.29
N ALA A 778 23.85 9.49 -10.35
CA ALA A 778 24.02 10.05 -11.69
C ALA A 778 22.73 10.68 -12.28
N ASP A 779 21.57 10.03 -12.12
CA ASP A 779 20.30 10.50 -12.68
C ASP A 779 19.78 11.72 -11.90
N VAL A 780 20.00 11.76 -10.58
CA VAL A 780 19.64 12.93 -9.76
C VAL A 780 20.45 14.14 -10.19
N LEU A 781 21.77 13.96 -10.38
CA LEU A 781 22.66 15.02 -10.86
C LEU A 781 22.33 15.48 -12.29
N ALA A 782 21.88 14.57 -13.15
CA ALA A 782 21.46 14.89 -14.52
C ALA A 782 20.06 15.53 -14.61
N SER A 783 19.21 15.34 -13.60
CA SER A 783 17.79 15.75 -13.65
C SER A 783 17.53 17.25 -13.58
N GLY A 784 18.56 18.08 -13.41
CA GLY A 784 18.40 19.54 -13.50
C GLY A 784 17.75 20.19 -12.28
N GLN A 785 17.66 19.53 -11.12
CA GLN A 785 17.24 20.24 -9.89
C GLN A 785 18.25 21.37 -9.62
N ASP A 786 17.72 22.58 -9.44
CA ASP A 786 18.50 23.83 -9.49
C ASP A 786 19.69 23.82 -8.53
N ASP A 787 19.63 23.12 -7.39
CA ASP A 787 20.66 23.12 -6.34
C ASP A 787 21.82 22.12 -6.52
N VAL A 788 21.72 21.13 -7.42
CA VAL A 788 22.72 20.04 -7.54
C VAL A 788 23.45 20.01 -8.89
N SER A 789 22.90 20.70 -9.88
CA SER A 789 23.33 20.58 -11.28
C SER A 789 24.61 21.37 -11.59
N LEU A 790 24.80 22.54 -10.98
CA LEU A 790 25.89 23.46 -11.31
C LEU A 790 27.25 22.93 -10.85
N PHE A 791 27.34 22.37 -9.65
CA PHE A 791 28.58 21.78 -9.15
C PHE A 791 28.96 20.51 -9.92
N HIS A 792 27.98 19.70 -10.30
CA HIS A 792 28.20 18.53 -11.14
C HIS A 792 28.86 18.94 -12.47
N GLN A 793 28.38 20.01 -13.11
CA GLN A 793 28.98 20.55 -14.34
C GLN A 793 30.42 21.06 -14.17
N ILE A 794 30.80 21.54 -12.97
CA ILE A 794 32.17 21.98 -12.70
C ILE A 794 33.11 20.77 -12.65
N LEU A 795 32.68 19.66 -12.04
CA LEU A 795 33.53 18.48 -11.83
C LEU A 795 33.49 17.44 -12.95
N THR A 796 32.59 17.56 -13.94
CA THR A 796 32.53 16.64 -15.10
C THR A 796 33.82 16.61 -15.92
N ALA A 797 34.62 17.69 -15.89
CA ALA A 797 35.93 17.75 -16.51
C ALA A 797 36.98 16.83 -15.84
N VAL A 798 36.69 16.26 -14.66
CA VAL A 798 37.60 15.34 -13.93
C VAL A 798 37.22 13.88 -14.23
N PRO A 799 38.06 13.10 -14.94
CA PRO A 799 37.72 11.71 -15.31
C PRO A 799 37.48 10.78 -14.10
N GLU A 800 38.20 11.00 -12.99
CA GLU A 800 38.05 10.23 -11.75
C GLU A 800 36.70 10.49 -11.07
N TYR A 801 36.20 11.73 -11.14
CA TYR A 801 34.88 12.09 -10.62
C TYR A 801 33.80 11.34 -11.40
N VAL A 802 33.86 11.40 -12.73
CA VAL A 802 32.92 10.69 -13.61
C VAL A 802 32.94 9.18 -13.32
N LYS A 803 34.12 8.58 -13.16
CA LYS A 803 34.22 7.14 -12.84
C LYS A 803 33.60 6.79 -11.48
N THR A 804 33.78 7.65 -10.46
CA THR A 804 33.33 7.40 -9.09
C THR A 804 31.82 7.68 -8.91
N VAL A 805 31.32 8.73 -9.55
CA VAL A 805 29.98 9.29 -9.34
C VAL A 805 28.99 8.82 -10.42
N MET A 806 29.42 8.68 -11.69
CA MET A 806 28.55 8.24 -12.78
C MET A 806 28.52 6.72 -12.96
N LYS A 807 29.54 6.00 -12.47
CA LYS A 807 29.60 4.53 -12.45
C LYS A 807 29.98 4.01 -11.05
N PRO A 808 29.19 4.33 -10.02
CA PRO A 808 29.50 3.90 -8.67
C PRO A 808 29.47 2.38 -8.61
N THR A 809 30.59 1.78 -8.20
CA THR A 809 30.68 0.33 -7.96
C THR A 809 30.26 -0.04 -6.52
N ARG A 810 30.11 0.97 -5.66
CA ARG A 810 29.80 0.91 -4.22
C ARG A 810 29.14 2.24 -3.80
N ASN A 811 28.58 2.30 -2.59
CA ASN A 811 27.91 3.49 -2.05
C ASN A 811 28.80 4.74 -2.04
N VAL A 812 28.26 5.90 -2.41
CA VAL A 812 28.95 7.20 -2.41
C VAL A 812 28.19 8.22 -1.57
N THR A 813 28.90 9.01 -0.75
CA THR A 813 28.34 10.23 -0.14
C THR A 813 28.92 11.44 -0.84
N LEU A 814 28.05 12.33 -1.33
CA LEU A 814 28.42 13.50 -2.11
C LEU A 814 27.99 14.77 -1.38
N PHE A 815 28.93 15.67 -1.10
CA PHE A 815 28.65 17.02 -0.63
C PHE A 815 28.65 17.97 -1.82
N ILE A 816 27.58 18.75 -2.00
CA ILE A 816 27.42 19.65 -3.13
C ILE A 816 27.22 21.07 -2.59
N PRO A 817 28.08 22.03 -2.95
CA PRO A 817 27.83 23.44 -2.68
C PRO A 817 26.51 23.88 -3.32
N SER A 818 25.71 24.65 -2.57
CA SER A 818 24.43 25.16 -3.04
C SER A 818 24.61 26.02 -4.30
N THR A 819 23.64 25.98 -5.21
CA THR A 819 23.69 26.83 -6.40
C THR A 819 23.71 28.31 -6.04
N ARG A 820 23.03 28.70 -4.95
CA ARG A 820 23.12 30.04 -4.37
C ARG A 820 24.56 30.44 -4.02
N TYR A 821 25.33 29.55 -3.38
CA TYR A 821 26.73 29.80 -3.05
C TYR A 821 27.58 29.97 -4.31
N ILE A 822 27.46 29.05 -5.27
CA ILE A 822 28.26 29.10 -6.51
C ILE A 822 27.94 30.37 -7.32
N MET A 823 26.67 30.78 -7.36
CA MET A 823 26.24 32.03 -8.03
C MET A 823 26.69 33.30 -7.30
N SER A 824 27.10 33.21 -6.03
CA SER A 824 27.65 34.35 -5.28
C SER A 824 29.11 34.67 -5.62
N LEU A 825 29.80 33.76 -6.31
CA LEU A 825 31.19 33.94 -6.74
C LEU A 825 31.28 34.87 -7.94
N GLU A 826 32.39 35.61 -8.05
CA GLU A 826 32.63 36.45 -9.22
C GLU A 826 32.91 35.59 -10.47
N ALA A 827 32.52 36.08 -11.64
CA ALA A 827 32.67 35.35 -12.90
C ALA A 827 34.14 34.93 -13.15
N GLN A 828 35.09 35.80 -12.81
CA GLN A 828 36.52 35.54 -12.93
C GLN A 828 36.99 34.40 -12.02
N GLN A 829 36.44 34.31 -10.80
CA GLN A 829 36.78 33.23 -9.85
C GLN A 829 36.26 31.88 -10.35
N LEU A 830 35.04 31.84 -10.89
CA LEU A 830 34.46 30.62 -11.43
C LEU A 830 35.18 30.14 -12.69
N GLU A 831 35.58 31.06 -13.57
CA GLU A 831 36.35 30.77 -14.77
C GLU A 831 37.77 30.28 -14.42
N TRP A 832 38.39 30.86 -13.39
CA TRP A 832 39.65 30.38 -12.84
C TRP A 832 39.55 28.94 -12.35
N ILE A 833 38.55 28.61 -11.51
CA ILE A 833 38.33 27.25 -11.00
C ILE A 833 38.18 26.24 -12.14
N LYS A 834 37.44 26.60 -13.19
CA LYS A 834 37.20 25.73 -14.35
C LYS A 834 38.44 25.46 -15.19
N ASN A 835 39.37 26.41 -15.26
CA ASN A 835 40.55 26.32 -16.12
C ASN A 835 41.77 25.69 -15.43
N HIS A 836 41.68 25.37 -14.14
CA HIS A 836 42.79 24.88 -13.31
C HIS A 836 42.54 23.44 -12.80
N PRO A 837 43.10 22.40 -13.46
CA PRO A 837 42.76 21.00 -13.21
C PRO A 837 43.15 20.50 -11.81
N GLU A 838 44.20 21.06 -11.21
CA GLU A 838 44.60 20.80 -9.82
C GLU A 838 43.55 21.25 -8.80
N ILE A 839 42.86 22.39 -9.06
CA ILE A 839 41.77 22.89 -8.22
C ILE A 839 40.56 21.95 -8.32
N LEU A 840 40.19 21.55 -9.54
CA LEU A 840 39.08 20.62 -9.76
C LEU A 840 39.29 19.26 -9.09
N ARG A 841 40.52 18.72 -9.13
CA ARG A 841 40.87 17.49 -8.40
C ARG A 841 40.77 17.66 -6.88
N ARG A 842 41.21 18.80 -6.34
CA ARG A 842 41.10 19.09 -4.91
C ARG A 842 39.64 19.17 -4.45
N LEU A 843 38.80 19.85 -5.23
CA LEU A 843 37.36 19.90 -5.00
C LEU A 843 36.72 18.50 -5.02
N MET A 844 37.08 17.66 -6.00
CA MET A 844 36.61 16.27 -6.06
C MET A 844 36.95 15.49 -4.77
N TYR A 845 38.21 15.49 -4.34
CA TYR A 845 38.63 14.72 -3.16
C TYR A 845 38.04 15.23 -1.84
N GLY A 846 37.67 16.52 -1.78
CA GLY A 846 36.98 17.09 -0.62
C GLY A 846 35.49 16.78 -0.55
N HIS A 847 34.82 16.68 -1.70
CA HIS A 847 33.36 16.60 -1.77
C HIS A 847 32.81 15.19 -2.04
N VAL A 848 33.65 14.26 -2.50
CA VAL A 848 33.26 12.90 -2.84
C VAL A 848 33.83 11.90 -1.84
N LEU A 849 32.95 11.16 -1.15
CA LEU A 849 33.33 10.07 -0.26
C LEU A 849 32.98 8.71 -0.90
N PRO A 850 33.97 8.01 -1.47
CA PRO A 850 33.73 6.69 -2.05
C PRO A 850 33.57 5.63 -0.95
N ASN A 851 32.70 4.65 -1.21
CA ASN A 851 32.45 3.47 -0.36
C ASN A 851 31.81 3.77 1.00
N VAL A 852 31.27 4.97 1.22
CA VAL A 852 30.66 5.39 2.47
C VAL A 852 29.28 5.96 2.17
N ARG A 853 28.28 5.53 2.93
CA ARG A 853 26.93 6.11 2.95
C ARG A 853 26.66 6.68 4.33
N LEU A 854 26.59 8.00 4.43
CA LEU A 854 26.23 8.69 5.67
C LEU A 854 24.75 9.04 5.60
N ASP A 855 23.85 8.24 6.18
CA ASP A 855 22.44 8.62 6.24
C ASP A 855 22.19 9.66 7.34
N ASP A 856 21.18 10.53 7.18
CA ASP A 856 20.92 11.62 8.13
C ASP A 856 20.61 11.11 9.55
N VAL A 857 20.08 9.89 9.64
CA VAL A 857 19.86 9.18 10.91
C VAL A 857 21.18 8.75 11.55
N PHE A 858 22.11 8.21 10.75
CA PHE A 858 23.43 7.79 11.21
C PHE A 858 24.23 8.98 11.77
N LEU A 859 24.14 10.13 11.10
CA LEU A 859 24.73 11.39 11.55
C LEU A 859 24.14 11.90 12.88
N ARG A 860 22.90 11.55 13.24
CA ARG A 860 22.31 11.94 14.55
C ARG A 860 22.80 11.05 15.69
N GLU A 861 23.12 9.79 15.40
CA GLU A 861 23.52 8.81 16.41
C GLU A 861 25.03 8.88 16.70
N PHE A 862 25.85 9.34 15.75
CA PHE A 862 27.31 9.44 15.87
C PHE A 862 27.86 10.81 15.39
N PRO A 863 27.52 11.92 16.06
CA PRO A 863 27.99 13.26 15.66
C PRO A 863 29.52 13.41 15.83
N ASP A 864 30.09 12.85 16.89
CA ASP A 864 31.49 13.11 17.28
C ASP A 864 32.53 12.14 16.67
N GLN A 865 32.21 11.46 15.55
CA GLN A 865 33.18 10.61 14.86
C GLN A 865 34.00 11.40 13.84
N ASP A 866 35.33 11.31 13.93
CA ASP A 866 36.25 11.75 12.88
C ASP A 866 36.13 10.81 11.67
N TYR A 867 35.47 11.28 10.62
CA TYR A 867 35.40 10.54 9.36
C TYR A 867 36.61 10.92 8.50
N ARG A 868 37.50 9.96 8.25
CA ARG A 868 38.69 10.17 7.42
C ARG A 868 38.47 9.63 6.02
N SER A 869 38.54 10.49 5.01
CA SER A 869 38.64 10.06 3.62
C SER A 869 40.03 9.47 3.39
N ARG A 870 40.13 8.19 3.01
CA ARG A 870 41.39 7.56 2.55
C ARG A 870 41.76 8.03 1.14
N SER A 871 41.66 9.32 0.86
CA SER A 871 42.21 9.94 -0.35
C SER A 871 43.66 10.37 -0.10
N ALA A 872 44.42 10.68 -1.16
CA ALA A 872 45.81 11.12 -1.07
C ALA A 872 46.04 12.39 -0.21
N TYR A 873 44.96 13.04 0.26
CA TYR A 873 44.96 14.28 1.03
C TYR A 873 44.45 14.14 2.48
N ASN A 874 44.20 12.92 2.99
CA ASN A 874 43.88 12.64 4.41
C ASN A 874 42.90 13.65 5.06
N ILE A 875 41.79 13.97 4.40
CA ILE A 875 40.81 14.93 4.94
C ILE A 875 40.00 14.23 6.04
N SER A 876 40.08 14.73 7.27
CA SER A 876 39.15 14.40 8.36
C SER A 876 38.00 15.40 8.36
N PHE A 877 36.76 14.95 8.51
CA PHE A 877 35.63 15.84 8.73
C PHE A 877 34.85 15.38 9.97
N THR A 878 34.44 16.36 10.76
CA THR A 878 33.68 16.23 12.00
C THR A 878 32.29 16.79 11.76
N ILE A 879 31.24 16.09 12.19
CA ILE A 879 29.86 16.52 11.94
C ILE A 879 29.25 16.91 13.27
N THR A 880 29.29 18.20 13.58
CA THR A 880 28.75 18.70 14.84
C THR A 880 27.28 19.07 14.67
N ARG A 881 26.49 18.87 15.72
CA ARG A 881 25.07 19.25 15.72
C ARG A 881 24.82 20.23 16.85
N ASP A 882 24.48 21.46 16.52
CA ASP A 882 24.06 22.47 17.49
C ASP A 882 22.61 22.88 17.23
N ASN A 883 21.78 22.92 18.28
CA ASN A 883 20.36 23.28 18.25
C ASN A 883 19.47 22.61 17.17
N GLY A 884 19.86 21.44 16.67
CA GLY A 884 19.10 20.67 15.67
C GLY A 884 19.58 20.86 14.22
N GLU A 885 20.47 21.82 13.98
CA GLU A 885 21.16 22.07 12.72
C GLU A 885 22.43 21.22 12.64
N THR A 886 22.71 20.70 11.45
CA THR A 886 23.88 19.84 11.21
C THR A 886 24.96 20.69 10.54
N PHE A 887 26.11 20.79 11.20
CA PHE A 887 27.28 21.51 10.71
C PHE A 887 28.33 20.50 10.25
N LEU A 888 28.95 20.79 9.10
CA LEU A 888 30.06 20.01 8.59
C LEU A 888 31.36 20.79 8.78
N ASP A 889 32.22 20.28 9.65
CA ASP A 889 33.59 20.77 9.83
C ASP A 889 34.51 19.87 9.00
N ALA A 890 34.87 20.29 7.79
CA ALA A 890 35.91 19.61 7.04
C ALA A 890 37.25 20.13 7.53
N GLY A 891 37.90 19.29 8.33
CA GLY A 891 39.14 19.56 9.03
C GLY A 891 40.15 20.34 8.19
N PHE A 892 40.92 21.13 8.93
CA PHE A 892 41.65 22.36 8.54
C PHE A 892 40.87 23.65 8.80
N ASP A 893 40.37 23.85 10.04
CA ASP A 893 39.86 25.12 10.62
C ASP A 893 39.20 26.10 9.62
N LEU A 894 38.38 25.57 8.72
CA LEU A 894 37.43 26.35 7.92
C LEU A 894 36.22 26.60 8.83
N GLN A 895 35.55 27.74 8.68
CA GLN A 895 34.29 27.97 9.37
C GLN A 895 33.34 26.79 9.11
N PRO A 896 32.63 26.28 10.13
CA PRO A 896 31.70 25.17 9.96
C PRO A 896 30.70 25.52 8.85
N LEU A 897 30.53 24.60 7.89
CA LEU A 897 29.64 24.81 6.76
C LEU A 897 28.25 24.27 7.08
N ASP A 898 27.23 25.08 6.78
CA ASP A 898 25.83 24.74 6.99
C ASP A 898 25.35 23.74 5.93
N VAL A 899 24.64 22.69 6.38
CA VAL A 899 23.86 21.83 5.49
C VAL A 899 22.53 22.54 5.19
N VAL A 900 22.39 23.06 3.97
CA VAL A 900 21.33 24.00 3.56
C VAL A 900 20.02 23.29 3.21
N SER A 901 20.06 21.98 2.91
CA SER A 901 18.88 21.21 2.53
C SER A 901 18.86 19.80 3.12
N ARG A 902 17.69 19.15 3.11
CA ARG A 902 17.57 17.75 3.53
C ARG A 902 18.35 16.85 2.57
N ALA A 903 19.06 15.88 3.13
CA ALA A 903 19.85 14.94 2.35
C ALA A 903 18.99 14.16 1.34
N ILE A 904 19.44 14.11 0.09
CA ILE A 904 18.77 13.42 -1.01
C ILE A 904 19.34 12.00 -1.10
N GLY A 905 18.55 10.99 -0.74
CA GLY A 905 18.95 9.60 -0.93
C GLY A 905 18.95 9.21 -2.41
N CYS A 906 19.85 8.32 -2.81
CA CYS A 906 19.91 7.69 -4.13
C CYS A 906 20.13 6.17 -3.97
N MET A 907 19.96 5.40 -5.05
CA MET A 907 20.14 3.94 -5.05
C MET A 907 21.57 3.52 -4.65
N ASP A 908 22.56 4.28 -5.12
CA ASP A 908 24.00 4.03 -5.03
C ASP A 908 24.74 5.12 -4.23
N GLY A 909 24.01 5.99 -3.52
CA GLY A 909 24.62 7.03 -2.70
C GLY A 909 23.65 7.98 -2.00
N ILE A 910 24.18 9.05 -1.44
CA ILE A 910 23.43 10.13 -0.80
C ILE A 910 24.08 11.49 -1.12
N ILE A 911 23.26 12.52 -1.30
CA ILE A 911 23.70 13.88 -1.61
C ILE A 911 23.32 14.82 -0.47
N TYR A 912 24.30 15.59 0.00
CA TYR A 912 24.13 16.68 0.96
C TYR A 912 24.39 18.00 0.26
N VAL A 913 23.50 18.99 0.43
CA VAL A 913 23.73 20.34 -0.08
C VAL A 913 24.30 21.23 1.03
N ILE A 914 25.43 21.87 0.78
CA ILE A 914 26.20 22.66 1.77
C ILE A 914 26.43 24.10 1.30
N ASP A 915 26.67 25.05 2.21
CA ASP A 915 26.89 26.47 1.89
C ASP A 915 28.37 26.85 1.67
N GLY A 916 29.11 26.06 0.89
CA GLY A 916 30.53 26.37 0.61
C GLY A 916 31.30 25.27 -0.09
N PHE A 917 32.57 25.53 -0.43
CA PHE A 917 33.51 24.50 -0.90
C PHE A 917 34.29 23.88 0.27
N LEU A 918 34.33 22.54 0.33
CA LEU A 918 35.23 21.78 1.18
C LEU A 918 36.67 21.83 0.65
N ASN A 919 37.62 22.13 1.55
CA ASN A 919 39.06 22.13 1.29
C ASN A 919 39.52 23.04 0.12
N TYR A 920 38.80 24.14 -0.16
CA TYR A 920 39.20 25.16 -1.13
C TYR A 920 38.55 26.51 -0.81
N SER A 921 39.26 27.62 -1.05
CA SER A 921 38.71 28.97 -0.92
C SER A 921 38.85 29.73 -2.23
N PRO A 922 37.78 30.35 -2.76
CA PRO A 922 37.84 31.13 -3.99
C PRO A 922 38.49 32.51 -3.78
N PHE A 923 38.61 32.96 -2.54
CA PHE A 923 39.12 34.30 -2.19
C PHE A 923 40.64 34.36 -2.25
N SER A 924 41.19 35.41 -2.84
CA SER A 924 42.64 35.66 -2.83
C SER A 924 43.15 35.82 -1.39
N LEU A 925 44.46 35.75 -1.18
CA LEU A 925 45.07 35.97 0.13
C LEU A 925 44.67 37.33 0.71
N LEU A 926 44.62 38.37 -0.13
CA LEU A 926 44.22 39.70 0.31
C LEU A 926 42.74 39.74 0.72
N GLU A 927 41.85 39.14 -0.07
CA GLU A 927 40.43 39.08 0.24
C GLU A 927 40.14 38.25 1.48
N ARG A 928 40.84 37.11 1.61
CA ARG A 928 40.74 36.24 2.78
C ARG A 928 41.16 36.97 4.03
N LEU A 929 42.32 37.63 4.02
CA LEU A 929 42.80 38.46 5.14
C LEU A 929 41.79 39.53 5.55
N LYS A 930 41.10 40.18 4.60
CA LYS A 930 40.07 41.20 4.90
C LYS A 930 38.80 40.64 5.52
N ARG A 931 38.47 39.37 5.26
CA ARG A 931 37.25 38.69 5.72
C ARG A 931 37.41 38.02 7.08
N GLU A 932 38.64 37.80 7.55
CA GLU A 932 38.89 37.18 8.85
C GLU A 932 38.72 38.19 10.01
N PRO A 933 37.70 38.02 10.87
CA PRO A 933 37.44 38.96 11.95
C PRO A 933 38.60 39.00 12.97
N GLU A 934 39.25 37.86 13.22
CA GLU A 934 40.36 37.74 14.19
C GLU A 934 41.68 38.36 13.71
N LEU A 935 41.75 38.79 12.45
CA LEU A 935 42.93 39.41 11.84
C LEU A 935 42.70 40.89 11.49
N SER A 936 41.50 41.42 11.72
CA SER A 936 41.06 42.73 11.21
C SER A 936 41.97 43.89 11.65
N SER A 937 42.41 43.89 12.90
CA SER A 937 43.27 44.93 13.46
C SER A 937 44.69 44.81 12.92
N SER A 938 45.20 43.59 12.82
CA SER A 938 46.56 43.27 12.35
C SER A 938 46.70 43.50 10.86
N VAL A 939 45.70 43.16 10.06
CA VAL A 939 45.63 43.45 8.63
C VAL A 939 45.68 44.95 8.39
N ARG A 940 44.96 45.74 9.21
CA ARG A 940 45.03 47.20 9.14
C ARG A 940 46.43 47.76 9.45
N GLN A 941 47.19 47.12 10.36
CA GLN A 941 48.56 47.54 10.63
C GLN A 941 49.53 47.08 9.54
N MET A 942 49.43 45.83 9.07
CA MET A 942 50.30 45.26 8.05
C MET A 942 50.16 45.96 6.69
N THR A 943 48.93 46.26 6.28
CA THR A 943 48.64 46.97 5.01
C THR A 943 49.23 48.38 4.96
N ARG A 944 49.48 49.03 6.11
CA ARG A 944 50.14 50.34 6.18
C ARG A 944 51.65 50.30 5.94
N LEU A 945 52.26 49.11 5.96
CA LEU A 945 53.70 48.92 5.76
C LEU A 945 54.11 48.86 4.28
N VAL A 946 53.15 48.68 3.37
CA VAL A 946 53.38 48.52 1.93
C VAL A 946 52.54 49.52 1.12
N THR A 947 52.92 49.69 -0.14
CA THR A 947 52.15 50.52 -1.08
C THR A 947 50.91 49.76 -1.60
N PRO A 948 49.86 50.45 -2.06
CA PRO A 948 48.69 49.80 -2.67
C PRO A 948 49.04 48.86 -3.83
N SER A 949 50.03 49.23 -4.66
CA SER A 949 50.51 48.43 -5.79
C SER A 949 51.13 47.10 -5.36
N GLU A 950 51.87 47.09 -4.25
CA GLU A 950 52.45 45.87 -3.68
C GLU A 950 51.39 45.01 -3.00
N LEU A 951 50.39 45.64 -2.39
CA LEU A 951 49.28 44.92 -1.76
C LEU A 951 48.43 44.16 -2.80
N HIS A 952 48.27 44.73 -4.00
CA HIS A 952 47.62 44.06 -5.13
C HIS A 952 48.35 42.79 -5.60
N LEU A 953 49.63 42.59 -5.26
CA LEU A 953 50.32 41.33 -5.58
C LEU A 953 49.72 40.14 -4.82
N LEU A 954 49.21 40.36 -3.60
CA LEU A 954 48.52 39.32 -2.83
C LEU A 954 47.13 38.99 -3.39
N ASP A 955 46.63 39.80 -4.33
CA ASP A 955 45.36 39.61 -5.03
C ASP A 955 45.55 38.93 -6.39
N ASN A 956 46.80 38.85 -6.88
CA ASN A 956 47.11 38.25 -8.16
C ASN A 956 47.07 36.72 -8.07
N GLN A 957 46.20 36.10 -8.87
CA GLN A 957 45.98 34.65 -8.91
C GLN A 957 47.16 33.87 -9.51
N ASP A 958 48.00 34.51 -10.32
CA ASP A 958 49.18 33.87 -10.93
C ASP A 958 50.36 33.76 -9.96
N LEU A 959 50.27 34.40 -8.78
CA LEU A 959 51.33 34.42 -7.78
C LEU A 959 50.92 33.61 -6.56
N SER A 960 51.75 32.64 -6.16
CA SER A 960 51.53 31.82 -4.99
C SER A 960 52.28 32.35 -3.76
N PHE A 961 51.62 32.43 -2.60
CA PHE A 961 52.30 32.81 -1.35
C PHE A 961 51.97 31.92 -0.15
N THR A 962 52.93 31.81 0.77
CA THR A 962 52.68 31.42 2.17
C THR A 962 52.82 32.65 3.04
N PHE A 963 51.75 33.07 3.71
CA PHE A 963 51.71 34.31 4.48
C PHE A 963 51.59 34.03 5.98
N PHE A 964 52.64 34.31 6.74
CA PHE A 964 52.68 34.22 8.20
C PHE A 964 52.06 35.47 8.83
N MET A 965 50.74 35.51 8.99
CA MET A 965 50.03 36.69 9.46
C MET A 965 50.01 36.80 10.99
N PRO A 966 50.48 37.88 11.62
CA PRO A 966 50.23 38.10 13.06
C PRO A 966 48.73 38.25 13.33
N GLY A 967 48.20 37.52 14.32
CA GLY A 967 46.81 37.66 14.76
C GLY A 967 46.56 38.93 15.58
N ASP A 968 45.31 39.35 15.77
CA ASP A 968 45.00 40.58 16.51
C ASP A 968 45.54 40.60 17.93
N TYR A 969 45.54 39.44 18.59
CA TYR A 969 46.14 39.24 19.91
C TYR A 969 47.67 39.39 19.92
N ALA A 970 48.35 39.34 18.76
CA ALA A 970 49.78 39.63 18.66
C ALA A 970 50.06 41.14 18.86
N LEU A 971 49.08 42.01 18.59
CA LEU A 971 49.19 43.45 18.80
C LEU A 971 49.17 43.83 20.28
N ASP A 972 48.57 43.01 21.15
CA ASP A 972 48.56 43.22 22.60
C ASP A 972 49.96 43.21 23.21
N TYR A 973 50.91 42.56 22.53
CA TYR A 973 52.32 42.49 22.92
C TYR A 973 53.16 43.68 22.39
N ILE A 974 52.54 44.64 21.70
CA ILE A 974 53.21 45.82 21.12
C ILE A 974 52.61 47.10 21.70
N THR A 975 53.43 47.99 22.24
CA THR A 975 52.95 49.29 22.72
C THR A 975 52.53 50.21 21.57
N SER A 976 51.60 51.13 21.84
CA SER A 976 51.17 52.13 20.85
C SER A 976 52.31 53.05 20.36
N SER A 977 53.34 53.25 21.18
CA SER A 977 54.57 53.97 20.81
C SER A 977 55.37 53.19 19.75
N ASN A 978 55.57 51.90 19.97
CA ASN A 978 56.30 51.00 19.07
C ASN A 978 55.60 50.85 17.72
N LEU A 979 54.26 50.81 17.69
CA LEU A 979 53.50 50.80 16.44
C LEU A 979 53.65 52.10 15.65
N LYS A 980 53.62 53.26 16.33
CA LYS A 980 53.84 54.57 15.67
C LYS A 980 55.24 54.67 15.09
N GLU A 981 56.24 54.19 15.83
CA GLU A 981 57.63 54.14 15.38
C GLU A 981 57.78 53.28 14.13
N MET A 982 57.23 52.07 14.12
CA MET A 982 57.25 51.17 12.96
C MET A 982 56.64 51.82 11.71
N HIS A 983 55.53 52.56 11.85
CA HIS A 983 54.88 53.25 10.73
C HIS A 983 55.65 54.49 10.24
N SER A 984 56.48 55.09 11.12
CA SER A 984 57.33 56.24 10.81
C SER A 984 58.65 55.88 10.08
N LEU A 985 58.96 54.59 9.96
CA LEU A 985 60.17 54.12 9.28
C LEU A 985 60.20 54.49 7.79
N PRO A 986 61.40 54.58 7.17
CA PRO A 986 61.55 54.72 5.72
C PRO A 986 60.85 53.60 4.95
N ALA A 987 60.32 53.90 3.76
CA ALA A 987 59.51 52.98 2.94
C ALA A 987 60.18 51.61 2.73
N LEU A 988 61.47 51.57 2.41
CA LEU A 988 62.23 50.34 2.20
C LEU A 988 62.30 49.45 3.46
N GLN A 989 62.35 50.04 4.65
CA GLN A 989 62.36 49.28 5.90
C GLN A 989 60.98 48.71 6.23
N LYS A 990 59.90 49.47 5.96
CA LYS A 990 58.52 49.00 6.12
C LYS A 990 58.20 47.82 5.20
N GLN A 991 58.62 47.90 3.93
CA GLN A 991 58.49 46.80 2.97
C GLN A 991 59.25 45.55 3.42
N LYS A 992 60.47 45.69 3.94
CA LYS A 992 61.25 44.55 4.48
C LYS A 992 60.60 43.88 5.70
N ILE A 993 59.75 44.58 6.44
CA ILE A 993 59.00 44.01 7.57
C ILE A 993 57.80 43.22 7.05
N PHE A 994 57.07 43.77 6.08
CA PHE A 994 55.92 43.12 5.47
C PHE A 994 56.32 41.82 4.76
N TRP A 995 57.28 41.89 3.83
CA TRP A 995 57.72 40.73 3.04
C TRP A 995 58.47 39.66 3.83
N ARG A 996 58.87 39.95 5.08
CA ARG A 996 59.38 38.93 6.00
C ARG A 996 58.31 37.92 6.42
N HIS A 997 57.05 38.33 6.37
CA HIS A 997 55.91 37.48 6.70
C HIS A 997 55.39 36.72 5.48
N ALA A 998 56.04 36.80 4.31
CA ALA A 998 55.58 36.16 3.09
C ALA A 998 56.69 35.34 2.43
N VAL A 999 56.40 34.07 2.13
CA VAL A 999 57.17 33.25 1.19
C VAL A 999 56.52 33.41 -0.18
N ASN A 1000 57.30 33.77 -1.18
CA ASN A 1000 56.83 33.94 -2.55
C ASN A 1000 57.14 32.70 -3.40
N GLY A 1001 56.20 32.28 -4.24
CA GLY A 1001 56.35 31.20 -5.21
C GLY A 1001 56.19 29.79 -4.64
N THR A 1002 55.85 29.65 -3.36
CA THR A 1002 55.61 28.33 -2.75
C THR A 1002 54.53 28.42 -1.66
N ILE A 1003 53.61 27.45 -1.68
CA ILE A 1003 52.55 27.27 -0.69
C ILE A 1003 53.00 26.16 0.25
N LEU A 1004 53.20 26.48 1.52
CA LEU A 1004 53.69 25.58 2.56
C LEU A 1004 52.54 25.31 3.52
N TYR A 1005 52.01 24.10 3.52
CA TYR A 1005 50.96 23.69 4.45
C TYR A 1005 51.56 23.24 5.78
N TYR A 1006 50.70 22.96 6.75
CA TYR A 1006 51.08 22.39 8.03
C TYR A 1006 52.06 21.21 7.89
N GLU A 1007 51.81 20.25 6.99
CA GLU A 1007 52.74 19.11 6.83
C GLU A 1007 54.14 19.53 6.36
N ASP A 1008 54.23 20.54 5.50
CA ASP A 1008 55.51 21.07 5.03
C ASP A 1008 56.24 21.81 6.16
N LEU A 1009 55.48 22.59 6.95
CA LEU A 1009 56.02 23.31 8.11
C LEU A 1009 56.54 22.36 9.19
N GLN A 1010 56.05 21.11 9.26
CA GLN A 1010 56.54 20.08 10.19
C GLN A 1010 57.95 19.57 9.85
N ASN A 1011 58.45 19.83 8.64
CA ASN A 1011 59.74 19.34 8.18
C ASN A 1011 60.71 20.51 7.90
N VAL A 1012 61.45 20.92 8.93
CA VAL A 1012 62.38 22.08 8.87
C VAL A 1012 63.40 21.96 7.73
N ASP A 1013 63.86 20.74 7.44
CA ASP A 1013 64.89 20.51 6.44
C ASP A 1013 64.42 20.77 5.01
N THR A 1014 63.12 20.61 4.72
CA THR A 1014 62.55 20.87 3.39
C THR A 1014 62.24 22.35 3.15
N VAL A 1015 62.06 23.15 4.20
CA VAL A 1015 61.54 24.53 4.09
C VAL A 1015 62.59 25.61 4.37
N LYS A 1016 63.72 25.28 5.00
CA LYS A 1016 64.77 26.24 5.41
C LYS A 1016 65.27 27.17 4.29
N ASP A 1017 65.37 26.67 3.06
CA ASP A 1017 65.87 27.43 1.91
C ASP A 1017 64.78 28.28 1.22
N LEU A 1018 63.50 28.06 1.58
CA LEU A 1018 62.34 28.76 1.04
C LEU A 1018 61.92 29.96 1.91
N LEU A 1019 62.34 30.01 3.17
CA LEU A 1019 61.96 31.06 4.11
C LEU A 1019 62.65 32.40 3.81
N PRO A 1020 62.02 33.54 4.14
CA PRO A 1020 62.65 34.86 3.96
C PRO A 1020 63.93 34.99 4.79
N GLN A 1021 64.89 35.77 4.28
CA GLN A 1021 66.22 35.90 4.89
C GLN A 1021 66.17 36.24 6.40
N GLY A 1022 66.71 35.34 7.23
CA GLY A 1022 66.77 35.46 8.69
C GLY A 1022 65.55 34.92 9.46
N VAL A 1023 64.57 34.34 8.76
CA VAL A 1023 63.45 33.61 9.35
C VAL A 1023 63.78 32.12 9.40
N THR A 1024 63.51 31.45 10.52
CA THR A 1024 63.76 30.01 10.73
C THR A 1024 62.56 29.36 11.42
N LEU A 1025 62.43 28.04 11.30
CA LEU A 1025 61.37 27.25 11.94
C LEU A 1025 61.96 26.37 13.05
N ASP A 1026 61.24 26.27 14.16
CA ASP A 1026 61.55 25.39 15.28
C ASP A 1026 60.31 24.63 15.74
N HIS A 1027 60.50 23.41 16.26
CA HIS A 1027 59.42 22.56 16.76
C HIS A 1027 59.52 22.35 18.27
N TYR A 1028 58.40 22.51 18.97
CA TYR A 1028 58.31 22.18 20.39
C TYR A 1028 56.91 21.71 20.75
N ASN A 1029 56.78 20.51 21.32
CA ASN A 1029 55.50 19.87 21.71
C ASN A 1029 54.44 19.94 20.60
N ASP A 1030 54.75 19.39 19.42
CA ASP A 1030 53.90 19.36 18.21
C ASP A 1030 53.49 20.73 17.62
N ASN A 1031 53.99 21.84 18.20
CA ASN A 1031 53.73 23.20 17.70
C ASN A 1031 54.92 23.74 16.91
N VAL A 1032 54.63 24.44 15.82
CA VAL A 1032 55.61 25.12 14.97
C VAL A 1032 55.82 26.55 15.45
N TYR A 1033 57.09 26.95 15.59
CA TYR A 1033 57.50 28.30 15.96
C TYR A 1033 58.29 28.94 14.83
N VAL A 1034 57.84 30.12 14.38
CA VAL A 1034 58.56 30.97 13.43
C VAL A 1034 59.47 31.91 14.21
N ARG A 1035 60.79 31.83 13.98
CA ARG A 1035 61.80 32.65 14.65
C ARG A 1035 62.43 33.69 13.72
N TYR A 1036 62.63 34.89 14.25
CA TYR A 1036 63.39 35.96 13.62
C TYR A 1036 64.18 36.74 14.68
N LYS A 1037 65.52 36.71 14.60
CA LYS A 1037 66.42 37.27 15.64
C LYS A 1037 66.07 36.74 17.04
N THR A 1038 65.65 37.60 17.97
CA THR A 1038 65.28 37.27 19.35
C THR A 1038 63.80 36.90 19.51
N ILE A 1039 63.00 36.97 18.43
CA ILE A 1039 61.56 36.74 18.45
C ILE A 1039 61.28 35.30 18.07
N SER A 1040 60.47 34.62 18.89
CA SER A 1040 59.91 33.32 18.59
C SER A 1040 58.38 33.42 18.72
N SER A 1041 57.70 33.19 17.61
CA SER A 1041 56.25 33.25 17.47
C SER A 1041 55.71 31.86 17.16
N MET A 1042 54.83 31.34 18.02
CA MET A 1042 54.07 30.13 17.73
C MET A 1042 53.09 30.40 16.58
N VAL A 1043 52.91 29.44 15.68
CA VAL A 1043 51.78 29.40 14.76
C VAL A 1043 50.56 28.89 15.54
N LYS A 1044 49.57 29.75 15.74
CA LYS A 1044 48.36 29.45 16.53
C LYS A 1044 47.27 28.78 15.68
N GLN A 1045 47.14 29.21 14.42
CA GLN A 1045 46.20 28.66 13.47
C GLN A 1045 46.94 28.39 12.17
N TYR A 1046 46.81 27.18 11.65
CA TYR A 1046 47.48 26.72 10.44
C TYR A 1046 46.50 26.73 9.27
N ASN A 1047 47.03 26.76 8.05
CA ASN A 1047 46.29 26.40 6.84
C ASN A 1047 45.01 27.21 6.56
N LEU A 1048 44.99 28.52 6.81
CA LEU A 1048 43.92 29.38 6.29
C LEU A 1048 44.07 29.50 4.76
N ILE A 1049 43.35 28.64 4.03
CA ILE A 1049 43.46 28.51 2.57
C ILE A 1049 42.90 29.73 1.85
N ALA A 1050 43.64 30.21 0.85
CA ALA A 1050 43.21 31.21 -0.13
C ALA A 1050 43.43 30.65 -1.55
N SER A 1051 42.83 31.27 -2.56
CA SER A 1051 42.92 30.79 -3.96
C SER A 1051 44.35 30.85 -4.52
N ASN A 1052 45.17 31.78 -4.05
CA ASN A 1052 46.55 31.98 -4.47
C ASN A 1052 47.57 31.75 -3.33
N GLY A 1053 47.20 31.03 -2.27
CA GLY A 1053 48.14 30.74 -1.19
C GLY A 1053 47.54 30.25 0.11
N VAL A 1054 48.32 30.35 1.18
CA VAL A 1054 47.91 29.92 2.53
C VAL A 1054 48.36 30.92 3.58
N ILE A 1055 47.54 31.13 4.61
CA ILE A 1055 47.82 32.00 5.74
C ILE A 1055 48.07 31.13 6.99
N HIS A 1056 49.13 31.43 7.72
CA HIS A 1056 49.43 30.85 9.03
C HIS A 1056 49.41 31.95 10.07
N VAL A 1057 48.52 31.85 11.06
CA VAL A 1057 48.32 32.91 12.04
C VAL A 1057 49.36 32.80 13.16
N LEU A 1058 50.14 33.85 13.34
CA LEU A 1058 51.21 33.95 14.32
C LEU A 1058 50.76 34.61 15.62
N THR A 1059 51.36 34.15 16.71
CA THR A 1059 51.14 34.71 18.05
C THR A 1059 51.89 36.00 18.34
N LYS A 1060 52.97 36.31 17.61
CA LYS A 1060 53.77 37.52 17.75
C LYS A 1060 54.17 38.06 16.39
N PHE A 1061 54.41 39.36 16.35
CA PHE A 1061 54.88 40.07 15.17
C PHE A 1061 56.38 39.84 14.93
N LEU A 1062 56.82 39.55 13.71
CA LEU A 1062 58.24 39.28 13.40
C LEU A 1062 59.05 40.58 13.23
N TYR A 1063 59.03 41.48 14.21
CA TYR A 1063 59.80 42.72 14.24
C TYR A 1063 60.36 43.04 15.63
N ASP A 1064 61.68 43.26 15.71
CA ASP A 1064 62.41 43.48 16.97
C ASP A 1064 62.42 44.96 17.36
N PHE A 1065 61.48 45.31 18.24
CA PHE A 1065 61.33 46.66 18.80
C PHE A 1065 62.43 47.04 19.81
N ARG A 1066 63.36 46.13 20.17
CA ARG A 1066 64.42 46.38 21.18
C ARG A 1066 65.73 46.92 20.60
N SER A 1067 65.82 47.10 19.27
CA SER A 1067 67.05 47.56 18.61
C SER A 1067 67.23 49.08 18.49
N VAL A 1068 66.35 49.87 19.11
CA VAL A 1068 66.49 51.34 19.18
C VAL A 1068 66.99 51.71 20.58
N LYS A 1069 68.26 52.11 20.67
CA LYS A 1069 68.99 52.36 21.92
C LYS A 1069 68.39 53.52 22.74
N ASP A 1070 68.18 53.26 24.02
CA ASP A 1070 68.11 54.25 25.10
C ASP A 1070 69.56 54.74 25.44
N PRO A 1071 69.83 56.05 25.47
CA PRO A 1071 71.16 56.63 25.71
C PRO A 1071 71.52 56.77 27.21
N SER A 1072 71.37 55.72 28.01
CA SER A 1072 71.61 55.79 29.46
C SER A 1072 72.29 54.56 30.09
N ASP A 1073 73.32 54.01 29.44
CA ASP A 1073 74.21 53.01 30.07
C ASP A 1073 75.67 53.48 30.10
N PRO A 1074 76.22 53.85 31.28
CA PRO A 1074 77.58 54.34 31.43
C PRO A 1074 78.54 53.20 31.84
N THR A 1075 78.56 52.06 31.14
CA THR A 1075 79.59 51.03 31.39
C THR A 1075 80.08 50.31 30.14
N ALA A 1076 80.82 50.99 29.27
CA ALA A 1076 81.80 50.34 28.39
C ALA A 1076 82.90 51.30 27.90
N ALA A 1077 84.14 51.00 28.29
CA ALA A 1077 85.36 51.64 27.81
C ALA A 1077 85.74 51.17 26.37
N PRO A 1078 86.67 51.86 25.67
CA PRO A 1078 86.64 52.04 24.20
C PRO A 1078 87.52 51.04 23.39
N PRO A 1079 87.51 51.11 22.03
CA PRO A 1079 87.90 50.03 21.12
C PRO A 1079 89.32 50.15 20.54
N ILE A 1080 89.90 49.04 20.06
CA ILE A 1080 91.16 49.04 19.29
C ILE A 1080 91.10 48.06 18.09
N THR A 1081 90.93 48.66 16.92
CA THR A 1081 91.63 48.54 15.61
C THR A 1081 91.90 47.21 14.86
N SER A 1082 91.62 47.29 13.53
CA SER A 1082 92.45 46.94 12.34
C SER A 1082 92.74 45.45 12.03
N SER A 1083 92.84 44.95 10.78
CA SER A 1083 92.88 45.54 9.42
C SER A 1083 92.91 44.42 8.35
N THR A 1084 92.35 44.72 7.17
CA THR A 1084 92.83 44.45 5.79
C THR A 1084 93.19 43.03 5.30
N ASN A 1085 92.56 42.59 4.20
CA ASN A 1085 93.16 42.63 2.84
C ASN A 1085 92.16 42.27 1.72
N VAL A 1086 92.20 43.08 0.65
CA VAL A 1086 91.61 42.96 -0.71
C VAL A 1086 92.79 42.49 -1.64
N PRO A 1087 92.75 42.30 -2.99
CA PRO A 1087 91.72 42.57 -4.01
C PRO A 1087 91.59 41.57 -5.19
N GLY A 1088 90.60 41.81 -6.07
CA GLY A 1088 90.51 41.19 -7.40
C GLY A 1088 89.28 41.59 -8.23
N THR A 1089 89.40 42.65 -9.02
CA THR A 1089 88.54 43.13 -10.14
C THR A 1089 89.49 43.42 -11.33
N PRO A 1090 89.09 43.60 -12.63
CA PRO A 1090 87.83 44.21 -13.10
C PRO A 1090 87.25 43.80 -14.50
N SER A 1091 85.98 44.19 -14.75
CA SER A 1091 85.42 44.88 -15.96
C SER A 1091 85.55 44.26 -17.38
N THR A 1092 84.64 44.36 -18.36
CA THR A 1092 83.78 45.47 -18.85
C THR A 1092 82.80 44.98 -19.96
N ILE A 1093 81.55 45.46 -19.94
CA ILE A 1093 80.79 46.15 -21.02
C ILE A 1093 80.51 45.45 -22.38
N ASP A 1094 79.24 45.17 -22.69
CA ASP A 1094 78.39 45.86 -23.71
C ASP A 1094 76.96 45.26 -23.70
N ARG A 1095 75.92 46.01 -23.29
CA ARG A 1095 74.97 46.81 -24.10
C ARG A 1095 74.01 46.01 -25.02
N ASN A 1096 72.80 45.87 -24.50
CA ASN A 1096 71.51 46.30 -25.07
C ASN A 1096 70.95 45.69 -26.37
N LEU A 1097 69.64 45.35 -26.23
CA LEU A 1097 68.56 45.35 -27.24
C LEU A 1097 68.60 44.18 -28.24
N SER A 1098 67.51 43.49 -28.58
CA SER A 1098 66.09 43.58 -28.24
C SER A 1098 65.34 42.45 -29.00
N HIS A 1099 64.17 42.06 -28.48
CA HIS A 1099 63.04 41.45 -29.20
C HIS A 1099 63.08 39.96 -29.62
N SER A 1100 62.43 39.15 -28.77
CA SER A 1100 61.18 38.39 -29.01
C SER A 1100 60.99 37.54 -30.28
N ILE A 1101 60.53 36.29 -30.05
CA ILE A 1101 59.64 35.44 -30.89
C ILE A 1101 60.38 34.83 -32.10
N ASN A 1102 60.38 33.53 -32.44
CA ASN A 1102 59.45 32.41 -32.25
C ASN A 1102 60.20 31.08 -32.49
N LEU A 1103 59.60 29.99 -32.02
CA LEU A 1103 59.51 28.64 -32.62
C LEU A 1103 60.73 28.07 -33.40
N ILE A 1104 61.26 26.95 -32.89
CA ILE A 1104 61.73 25.84 -33.74
C ILE A 1104 61.20 24.52 -33.15
N GLU A 1105 60.11 24.03 -33.72
CA GLU A 1105 59.87 22.61 -33.99
C GLU A 1105 60.25 22.34 -35.46
N PRO A 1106 60.13 21.12 -36.02
CA PRO A 1106 60.70 19.82 -35.67
C PRO A 1106 61.40 19.21 -36.92
N HIS A 1107 61.41 17.86 -37.05
CA HIS A 1107 61.74 17.00 -38.21
C HIS A 1107 63.09 16.24 -38.15
N SER A 1108 63.24 14.99 -38.61
CA SER A 1108 62.37 13.83 -38.90
C SER A 1108 63.24 12.70 -39.48
N ALA A 1109 62.64 11.51 -39.60
CA ALA A 1109 62.89 10.46 -40.61
C ALA A 1109 63.92 9.35 -40.25
N ASN A 1110 63.62 8.05 -40.35
CA ASN A 1110 62.88 7.37 -41.44
C ASN A 1110 62.03 6.15 -41.00
N LEU A 1111 60.85 6.05 -41.63
CA LEU A 1111 60.15 4.90 -42.28
C LEU A 1111 60.05 3.54 -41.53
N ILE A 1112 58.88 2.88 -41.42
CA ILE A 1112 57.78 2.69 -42.39
C ILE A 1112 56.40 2.82 -41.70
N GLU A 1113 55.49 3.54 -42.35
CA GLU A 1113 54.06 3.75 -42.09
C GLU A 1113 53.24 3.16 -43.28
N PRO A 1114 51.89 3.08 -43.26
CA PRO A 1114 50.90 3.38 -42.20
C PRO A 1114 49.84 2.23 -42.05
N HIS A 1115 48.85 2.13 -41.13
CA HIS A 1115 47.95 3.08 -40.47
C HIS A 1115 47.44 2.57 -39.08
N THR A 1116 47.34 3.51 -38.13
CA THR A 1116 46.51 3.64 -36.88
C THR A 1116 46.64 2.68 -35.68
N THR A 1117 47.08 3.23 -34.54
CA THR A 1117 46.59 2.92 -33.18
C THR A 1117 46.43 4.23 -32.39
N ASN A 1118 45.19 4.61 -32.06
CA ASN A 1118 44.80 5.85 -31.35
C ASN A 1118 44.81 5.70 -29.81
N LEU A 1119 45.03 6.84 -29.13
CA LEU A 1119 44.82 7.14 -27.70
C LEU A 1119 43.64 8.14 -27.59
N ILE A 1120 42.91 8.16 -26.47
CA ILE A 1120 41.87 9.13 -26.04
C ILE A 1120 40.43 8.94 -26.61
N GLU A 1121 39.47 9.10 -25.69
CA GLU A 1121 38.01 9.32 -25.74
C GLU A 1121 37.20 9.14 -27.04
N SER A 1122 35.98 8.62 -26.90
CA SER A 1122 34.85 9.22 -27.63
C SER A 1122 33.61 9.32 -26.75
N HIS A 1123 33.10 10.53 -26.64
CA HIS A 1123 31.68 10.74 -26.39
C HIS A 1123 30.87 10.35 -27.64
N SER A 1124 29.72 9.72 -27.38
CA SER A 1124 28.43 9.78 -28.08
C SER A 1124 28.24 9.32 -29.55
N ALA A 1125 27.10 8.62 -29.69
CA ALA A 1125 26.15 8.53 -30.81
C ALA A 1125 26.27 7.38 -31.84
N ASN A 1126 25.30 6.47 -31.69
CA ASN A 1126 24.54 5.72 -32.71
C ASN A 1126 25.19 4.61 -33.56
N LEU A 1127 24.65 3.40 -33.34
CA LEU A 1127 24.23 2.37 -34.31
C LEU A 1127 25.16 1.97 -35.49
N ILE A 1128 25.44 0.66 -35.51
CA ILE A 1128 25.49 -0.29 -36.66
C ILE A 1128 26.71 -0.21 -37.61
N GLU A 1129 27.39 -1.36 -37.70
CA GLU A 1129 28.61 -1.66 -38.47
C GLU A 1129 28.35 -1.89 -39.99
N PRO A 1130 29.28 -1.50 -40.90
CA PRO A 1130 29.10 -1.68 -42.33
C PRO A 1130 30.07 -2.68 -43.01
N HIS A 1131 29.59 -3.15 -44.16
CA HIS A 1131 30.16 -4.06 -45.15
C HIS A 1131 31.52 -3.68 -45.76
N SER A 1132 32.20 -4.66 -46.37
CA SER A 1132 32.42 -4.68 -47.84
C SER A 1132 33.01 -6.00 -48.36
N THR A 1133 32.93 -6.16 -49.68
CA THR A 1133 32.83 -7.38 -50.50
C THR A 1133 33.97 -7.53 -51.52
N ASN A 1134 34.21 -8.79 -51.95
CA ASN A 1134 34.56 -9.31 -53.32
C ASN A 1134 35.89 -10.08 -53.55
N LEU A 1135 35.74 -11.32 -54.07
CA LEU A 1135 36.62 -12.17 -54.93
C LEU A 1135 37.99 -12.68 -54.40
N ILE A 1136 38.56 -13.88 -54.73
CA ILE A 1136 38.18 -15.17 -55.35
C ILE A 1136 39.34 -16.20 -55.09
N GLU A 1137 38.94 -17.47 -54.88
CA GLU A 1137 39.59 -18.81 -55.10
C GLU A 1137 40.99 -19.25 -54.58
N SER A 1138 40.96 -20.35 -53.80
CA SER A 1138 41.46 -21.72 -54.11
C SER A 1138 42.11 -22.37 -52.86
N HIS A 1139 41.85 -23.61 -52.43
CA HIS A 1139 40.93 -24.66 -52.84
C HIS A 1139 40.43 -25.43 -51.61
N SER A 1140 39.14 -25.73 -51.72
CA SER A 1140 38.22 -26.46 -50.86
C SER A 1140 38.20 -27.96 -51.14
N ALA A 1141 37.82 -28.76 -50.14
CA ALA A 1141 37.08 -30.00 -50.37
C ALA A 1141 36.26 -30.39 -49.13
N ASN A 1142 34.94 -30.23 -49.29
CA ASN A 1142 33.89 -31.20 -48.98
C ASN A 1142 33.63 -31.55 -47.49
N LEU A 1143 32.41 -31.52 -46.94
CA LEU A 1143 31.11 -31.73 -47.57
C LEU A 1143 30.04 -30.82 -46.94
N ILE A 1144 29.46 -29.99 -47.81
CA ILE A 1144 28.09 -29.49 -47.82
C ILE A 1144 27.21 -30.61 -48.40
N GLU A 1145 25.93 -30.71 -48.02
CA GLU A 1145 24.79 -30.58 -48.97
C GLU A 1145 23.40 -30.95 -48.37
N PRO A 1146 22.29 -30.37 -48.88
CA PRO A 1146 21.56 -29.34 -48.14
C PRO A 1146 20.01 -29.33 -48.36
N HIS A 1147 19.35 -28.24 -47.93
CA HIS A 1147 18.09 -27.62 -48.41
C HIS A 1147 16.87 -28.53 -48.71
N THR A 1148 15.71 -28.39 -48.05
CA THR A 1148 14.78 -27.23 -48.03
C THR A 1148 13.67 -27.54 -46.98
N THR A 1149 13.04 -26.57 -46.31
CA THR A 1149 11.87 -25.86 -46.85
C THR A 1149 11.47 -24.62 -46.04
N ASN A 1150 11.05 -23.61 -46.82
CA ASN A 1150 10.31 -22.37 -46.53
C ASN A 1150 9.25 -22.45 -45.42
N LEU A 1151 9.04 -21.36 -44.65
CA LEU A 1151 7.99 -20.35 -44.93
C LEU A 1151 7.88 -19.28 -43.83
N ILE A 1152 7.49 -18.09 -44.28
CA ILE A 1152 7.20 -16.85 -43.55
C ILE A 1152 5.68 -16.77 -43.25
N GLU A 1153 5.39 -16.27 -42.04
CA GLU A 1153 4.20 -15.61 -41.47
C GLU A 1153 2.75 -16.15 -41.61
N SER A 1154 2.13 -16.23 -40.42
CA SER A 1154 0.69 -16.09 -40.08
C SER A 1154 -0.29 -17.25 -40.30
N HIS A 1155 -1.11 -17.47 -39.25
CA HIS A 1155 -2.38 -18.21 -39.12
C HIS A 1155 -2.47 -19.77 -39.20
N SER A 1156 -2.93 -20.33 -38.07
CA SER A 1156 -3.97 -21.37 -37.81
C SER A 1156 -4.00 -22.77 -38.49
N ALA A 1157 -4.16 -23.77 -37.58
CA ALA A 1157 -5.11 -24.89 -37.55
C ALA A 1157 -4.81 -26.26 -38.22
N ASN A 1158 -5.17 -27.30 -37.42
CA ASN A 1158 -5.61 -28.67 -37.72
C ASN A 1158 -4.64 -29.87 -37.68
N LEU A 1159 -4.88 -30.68 -36.63
CA LEU A 1159 -5.17 -32.13 -36.61
C LEU A 1159 -4.06 -33.19 -36.80
N ILE A 1160 -3.89 -33.93 -35.69
CA ILE A 1160 -3.95 -35.39 -35.50
C ILE A 1160 -2.81 -36.31 -35.98
N GLU A 1161 -2.41 -37.09 -34.98
CA GLU A 1161 -1.53 -38.26 -34.86
C GLU A 1161 -1.52 -39.26 -36.02
N PRO A 1162 -0.50 -40.14 -36.04
CA PRO A 1162 -0.87 -41.54 -35.79
C PRO A 1162 0.11 -42.33 -34.90
N HIS A 1163 -0.49 -42.96 -33.89
CA HIS A 1163 -0.38 -44.37 -33.48
C HIS A 1163 0.99 -44.98 -33.12
N SER A 1164 1.17 -45.36 -31.84
CA SER A 1164 0.56 -46.59 -31.31
C SER A 1164 0.61 -46.67 -29.77
N THR A 1165 -0.46 -47.21 -29.22
CA THR A 1165 -0.72 -47.61 -27.84
C THR A 1165 -0.30 -49.07 -27.59
N ASN A 1166 -0.09 -49.41 -26.31
CA ASN A 1166 -0.11 -50.76 -25.70
C ASN A 1166 0.93 -51.82 -26.13
N LEU A 1167 1.69 -52.34 -25.16
CA LEU A 1167 1.85 -53.78 -24.83
C LEU A 1167 2.79 -53.89 -23.59
N ILE A 1168 2.35 -54.44 -22.45
CA ILE A 1168 2.58 -55.84 -21.99
C ILE A 1168 4.01 -56.02 -21.42
N GLU A 1169 4.30 -56.70 -20.30
CA GLU A 1169 3.55 -57.45 -19.30
C GLU A 1169 4.56 -57.96 -18.24
N SER A 1170 4.00 -58.47 -17.14
CA SER A 1170 4.49 -59.61 -16.37
C SER A 1170 5.78 -59.42 -15.55
N GLN A 1171 5.58 -59.34 -14.24
CA GLN A 1171 5.87 -60.53 -13.45
C GLN A 1171 4.62 -60.93 -12.66
N SER A 1172 4.11 -62.11 -12.99
CA SER A 1172 2.94 -62.74 -12.39
C SER A 1172 3.37 -63.92 -11.53
N THR A 1173 2.90 -63.92 -10.29
CA THR A 1173 2.33 -65.07 -9.53
C THR A 1173 3.25 -66.26 -9.18
N LYS A 1174 3.15 -66.95 -8.03
CA LYS A 1174 1.95 -67.44 -7.29
C LYS A 1174 2.42 -68.22 -6.05
N LEU A 1175 1.52 -68.36 -5.04
CA LEU A 1175 1.38 -69.37 -3.96
C LEU A 1175 1.19 -68.74 -2.56
N ILE A 1176 0.36 -69.20 -1.62
CA ILE A 1176 -1.01 -69.76 -1.53
C ILE A 1176 -1.32 -69.84 0.00
N GLU A 1177 -2.56 -69.50 0.37
CA GLU A 1177 -3.42 -69.85 1.53
C GLU A 1177 -2.91 -70.25 2.94
N LEU A 1178 -3.62 -69.72 3.96
CA LEU A 1178 -4.16 -70.47 5.11
C LEU A 1178 -5.28 -69.71 5.89
N HIS A 1179 -6.52 -70.20 5.74
CA HIS A 1179 -7.63 -70.46 6.69
C HIS A 1179 -7.91 -69.64 7.99
N SER A 1180 -9.10 -69.00 7.98
CA SER A 1180 -10.27 -69.03 8.91
C SER A 1180 -10.18 -69.23 10.45
N ALA A 1181 -10.97 -68.45 11.23
CA ALA A 1181 -12.12 -68.94 12.05
C ALA A 1181 -12.96 -67.81 12.75
N ASN A 1182 -14.29 -67.98 12.71
CA ASN A 1182 -15.45 -67.23 13.28
C ASN A 1182 -15.80 -65.88 12.58
N PHE A 1183 -16.86 -65.65 11.79
CA PHE A 1183 -18.28 -66.12 11.72
C PHE A 1183 -18.99 -66.06 13.09
N ILE A 1184 -20.00 -65.19 13.30
CA ILE A 1184 -21.47 -65.39 13.22
C ILE A 1184 -22.06 -64.06 13.82
N GLU A 1185 -23.09 -63.35 13.35
CA GLU A 1185 -24.31 -63.60 12.54
C GLU A 1185 -24.71 -62.25 11.86
N SER A 1186 -25.25 -62.21 10.63
CA SER A 1186 -26.70 -62.30 10.29
C SER A 1186 -27.56 -61.28 11.06
N GLN A 1187 -28.44 -60.43 10.50
CA GLN A 1187 -29.32 -60.40 9.32
C GLN A 1187 -29.55 -58.91 8.99
N SER A 1188 -29.88 -58.42 7.79
CA SER A 1188 -30.85 -58.90 6.82
C SER A 1188 -30.57 -58.33 5.42
N THR A 1189 -30.48 -59.22 4.43
CA THR A 1189 -30.71 -58.95 3.01
C THR A 1189 -32.21 -58.89 2.71
N ASN A 1190 -32.57 -57.95 1.84
CA ASN A 1190 -33.53 -58.08 0.75
C ASN A 1190 -35.05 -58.17 1.03
N LEU A 1191 -35.74 -57.47 0.12
CA LEU A 1191 -36.91 -57.96 -0.64
C LEU A 1191 -38.30 -57.71 -0.04
N ILE A 1192 -38.95 -56.64 -0.53
CA ILE A 1192 -40.01 -56.68 -1.56
C ILE A 1192 -41.02 -55.56 -1.27
N GLU A 1193 -41.07 -54.59 -2.18
CA GLU A 1193 -42.29 -54.40 -2.95
C GLU A 1193 -41.92 -53.90 -4.35
N SER A 1194 -42.00 -54.83 -5.30
CA SER A 1194 -42.12 -54.57 -6.72
C SER A 1194 -43.54 -54.92 -7.10
N HIS A 1195 -44.34 -53.97 -7.60
CA HIS A 1195 -45.39 -54.25 -8.58
C HIS A 1195 -45.65 -53.04 -9.48
N TYR A 1196 -45.64 -53.35 -10.77
CA TYR A 1196 -45.81 -52.52 -11.96
C TYR A 1196 -47.23 -51.95 -12.14
N THR A 1197 -47.35 -50.91 -12.97
CA THR A 1197 -48.31 -50.88 -14.09
C THR A 1197 -47.75 -50.16 -15.33
N ASN A 1198 -47.75 -50.87 -16.46
CA ASN A 1198 -47.65 -50.38 -17.84
C ASN A 1198 -49.01 -49.81 -18.31
N LEU A 1199 -49.01 -48.81 -19.22
CA LEU A 1199 -49.79 -48.79 -20.48
C LEU A 1199 -49.54 -47.48 -21.29
N ILE A 1200 -49.06 -47.63 -22.55
CA ILE A 1200 -49.43 -46.95 -23.83
C ILE A 1200 -49.46 -45.39 -23.84
N GLU A 1201 -48.68 -44.64 -24.66
CA GLU A 1201 -48.64 -44.64 -26.14
C GLU A 1201 -47.23 -44.51 -26.75
N SER A 1202 -47.02 -45.29 -27.81
CA SER A 1202 -46.02 -45.14 -28.85
C SER A 1202 -46.68 -44.61 -30.13
N HIS A 1203 -46.18 -43.49 -30.66
CA HIS A 1203 -46.04 -43.14 -32.09
C HIS A 1203 -45.03 -41.99 -32.09
N SER A 1204 -43.93 -41.93 -32.85
CA SER A 1204 -43.46 -42.61 -34.06
C SER A 1204 -41.92 -42.44 -34.08
N ALA A 1205 -41.12 -43.50 -34.23
CA ALA A 1205 -40.69 -44.05 -35.52
C ALA A 1205 -40.11 -42.99 -36.48
N ASN A 1206 -38.84 -43.21 -36.87
CA ASN A 1206 -38.21 -42.87 -38.14
C ASN A 1206 -38.84 -41.74 -38.96
N LEU A 1207 -38.10 -40.65 -39.16
CA LEU A 1207 -37.86 -40.16 -40.51
C LEU A 1207 -36.35 -39.99 -40.65
N ILE A 1208 -35.67 -40.85 -41.42
CA ILE A 1208 -35.69 -40.82 -42.88
C ILE A 1208 -35.40 -39.39 -43.34
N GLU A 1209 -34.12 -39.19 -43.66
CA GLU A 1209 -33.64 -38.41 -44.78
C GLU A 1209 -34.76 -37.74 -45.60
N ILE A 1210 -34.97 -36.45 -45.38
CA ILE A 1210 -35.48 -35.59 -46.44
C ILE A 1210 -34.36 -34.63 -46.77
N ARG A 1211 -33.55 -35.04 -47.76
CA ARG A 1211 -32.93 -34.11 -48.69
C ARG A 1211 -34.02 -33.21 -49.23
N VAL A 1212 -33.98 -31.91 -48.90
CA VAL A 1212 -34.50 -30.89 -49.82
C VAL A 1212 -33.36 -29.99 -50.22
N THR A 1213 -32.84 -30.29 -51.40
CA THR A 1213 -32.12 -29.38 -52.28
C THR A 1213 -32.89 -28.07 -52.47
N PHE A 1214 -32.21 -26.94 -52.29
CA PHE A 1214 -32.62 -25.68 -52.90
C PHE A 1214 -32.51 -25.78 -54.43
N LYS A 1215 -33.60 -25.56 -55.15
CA LYS A 1215 -33.56 -24.87 -56.44
C LYS A 1215 -34.87 -24.15 -56.74
N LEU A 1216 -34.75 -22.82 -56.73
CA LEU A 1216 -35.49 -21.82 -57.49
C LEU A 1216 -36.22 -22.35 -58.73
N GLU A 1217 -37.49 -21.96 -58.90
CA GLU A 1217 -37.95 -20.90 -59.82
C GLU A 1217 -39.47 -21.00 -60.01
N LEU A 1218 -40.19 -19.87 -59.95
CA LEU A 1218 -40.81 -19.27 -61.15
C LEU A 1218 -41.70 -18.07 -60.79
N LYS A 1219 -41.39 -16.94 -61.43
CA LYS A 1219 -42.31 -15.95 -62.04
C LYS A 1219 -43.69 -15.84 -61.35
N LEU A 1220 -44.01 -14.75 -60.67
CA LEU A 1220 -44.36 -13.42 -61.21
C LEU A 1220 -44.64 -12.51 -60.01
#